data_AF-A0A951XZE2-F1
#
_entry.id   AF-A0A951XZE2-F1
#
_cell.length_a   1.000
_cell.length_b   1.000
_cell.length_c   1.000
_cell.angle_alpha   90.00
_cell.angle_beta   90.00
_cell.angle_gamma   90.00
#
_symmetry.space_group_name_H-M   'P 1'
#
loop_
_entity.id
_entity.type
_entity.pdbx_description
1 polymer ?
#
loop_
_entity_poly.entity_id
_entity_poly.type
_entity_poly.pdbx_seq_one_letter_code
_entity_poly.pdbx_strand_id
1 'polypeptide(L)'
;MLSSSHARAPADDIRLTENARKVLEARYLKKNEAGECIETPADLFRRVARCVADVELRYGACESDRQLWENRYYRLMTTGAFMPNSPTLMNAGREMGMLSACFVLPVRDSINDIFDSIKHTALIQKAGGGTGFAFDELRPTGDYIASSGGTTSGPISFWRAFSEATNAIQQGAFRRGANMGMMYVHHPDILKFLHAKQDLNQFTNYNISVKMTDAWMDEFLADPDSPHVCRNPRTGQAYLLPRELDIWKYDVRSLIEIDCVEPVEKGSRETYYDTPLLVGDIPEELRGKVYTKRDIWNIIIQNAWQTGEPGVVFMDRINENNPTPHVGRIEATNPCGEQPLLPYEACNLGSINLGLFILDACTPEARVDWDGLRDAIHLSTRYLDNVIDANNYPLPEIDAVCKANRKIGLGVMGFADALYRLNVAYNSDEGVRWGERFGQFVNDEAHNCCEQLARERGCFANWKGSIWDTRHHRPMRNACCTTVAPTGTISIIANCSGGIEPMFSLAFIRNVLRGQKQGEKPLIEVNETFREVARRRGILSDELLERLATEGTLAHIDEVPEDLKRVFVCAHDITPEWHMQMQAAFQRHNDSSISKTINFPHSATPAQVEVIYRLAYELRCKGVTVYRDGCRSHQPMALKKSDEATKRQSDGVNGTEPRGQGEDGTQAGTARATNEEQPTGEDVTSAVAPAEPGQGRMREFLQTIAPDAARAASEPAATRASFPSASPFAASCLRPSVPVPIIEPIDLPEILSSFRMRQMTPFGNMHIHVTVDPRSGRELEVFAQLGKGGDVANSDLEAICRMISLWLRSGGGLNLVVKQLAGIGSSLQIPTKAGRIMSLGDGLACALKRFTRAKEQFGLRGLLLGEVDLSELDRPAEYTAGGPQAETRVRSETPAPARGPSSPSPAFPREAPSGASSKPNNAPAVSNRAADTGPGQEPLPTSPPSQLPTPRGGNGRREGNGSHAAPVARGASATEACASAVAALPRAAAEPRVAGSWCHSDLVRLARADIAEPAAGLRLEAQYLAPEATAAADLEITLGRDAVIEANAAADADAGDAAVSVLAAADPEVETAVAVLAPDTPAGDVLPTSVPSRLRARAAKHTHDVAAGYKLACPECGGTLALQEGCRKCHACGWAAC
;
A
#
# COMPACT_ATOMS: atom_id res chain seq x y z
N MET A 1 -7.43 34.83 25.60
CA MET A 1 -8.83 34.94 26.10
C MET A 1 -9.79 34.64 24.94
N LEU A 2 -11.04 34.23 25.18
CA LEU A 2 -12.01 33.96 24.10
C LEU A 2 -13.31 34.76 24.32
N SER A 3 -13.56 35.74 23.45
CA SER A 3 -14.72 36.63 23.42
C SER A 3 -14.80 37.26 22.02
N SER A 4 -15.94 37.46 21.36
CA SER A 4 -17.31 37.01 21.65
C SER A 4 -18.23 37.21 20.43
N SER A 5 -18.80 36.14 19.86
CA SER A 5 -19.87 36.27 18.84
C SER A 5 -20.72 35.01 18.56
N HIS A 6 -20.52 33.88 19.25
CA HIS A 6 -21.35 32.67 19.06
C HIS A 6 -22.02 32.23 20.36
N ALA A 7 -23.35 32.11 20.32
CA ALA A 7 -24.14 31.60 21.43
C ALA A 7 -23.80 30.13 21.71
N ARG A 8 -23.67 29.77 22.99
CA ARG A 8 -23.39 28.39 23.40
C ARG A 8 -24.59 27.49 23.12
N ALA A 9 -24.47 26.65 22.09
CA ALA A 9 -25.26 25.42 21.99
C ALA A 9 -24.92 24.48 23.17
N PRO A 10 -25.86 23.62 23.62
CA PRO A 10 -25.60 22.62 24.66
C PRO A 10 -24.59 21.56 24.19
N ALA A 11 -23.98 20.85 25.15
CA ALA A 11 -22.71 20.13 24.96
C ALA A 11 -22.75 18.88 24.06
N ASP A 12 -23.94 18.41 23.65
CA ASP A 12 -24.12 17.14 22.93
C ASP A 12 -24.41 17.28 21.42
N ASP A 13 -24.70 18.50 20.91
CA ASP A 13 -25.09 18.71 19.51
C ASP A 13 -23.88 18.83 18.56
N ILE A 14 -23.26 17.68 18.28
CA ILE A 14 -22.17 17.59 17.29
C ILE A 14 -22.76 17.77 15.88
N ARG A 15 -22.36 18.86 15.22
CA ARG A 15 -22.82 19.28 13.88
C ARG A 15 -22.26 18.41 12.74
N LEU A 16 -22.69 17.16 12.70
CA LEU A 16 -22.43 16.21 11.61
C LEU A 16 -23.58 16.22 10.60
N THR A 17 -23.24 16.26 9.30
CA THR A 17 -24.22 16.09 8.21
C THR A 17 -24.85 14.70 8.24
N GLU A 18 -26.01 14.56 7.60
CA GLU A 18 -26.70 13.26 7.49
C GLU A 18 -25.81 12.19 6.83
N ASN A 19 -25.05 12.57 5.80
CA ASN A 19 -24.11 11.66 5.16
C ASN A 19 -22.91 11.32 6.07
N ALA A 20 -22.36 12.27 6.84
CA ALA A 20 -21.33 11.98 7.84
C ALA A 20 -21.82 10.97 8.89
N ARG A 21 -23.07 11.13 9.37
CA ARG A 21 -23.72 10.19 10.30
C ARG A 21 -23.87 8.79 9.68
N LYS A 22 -24.42 8.70 8.46
CA LYS A 22 -24.53 7.44 7.70
C LYS A 22 -23.17 6.76 7.47
N VAL A 23 -22.11 7.52 7.20
CA VAL A 23 -20.73 6.99 7.05
C VAL A 23 -20.20 6.44 8.37
N LEU A 24 -20.43 7.14 9.49
CA LEU A 24 -20.06 6.68 10.83
C LEU A 24 -20.82 5.40 11.22
N GLU A 25 -22.15 5.39 11.08
CA GLU A 25 -23.02 4.24 11.32
C GLU A 25 -22.66 3.04 10.43
N ALA A 26 -22.29 3.28 9.17
CA ALA A 26 -21.87 2.22 8.27
C ALA A 26 -20.56 1.57 8.76
N ARG A 27 -19.50 2.35 9.00
CA ARG A 27 -18.11 1.83 9.07
C ARG A 27 -17.37 2.04 10.39
N TYR A 28 -17.81 2.92 11.28
CA TYR A 28 -17.00 3.41 12.40
C TYR A 28 -17.58 3.12 13.78
N LEU A 29 -18.88 3.29 14.00
CA LEU A 29 -19.51 3.09 15.32
C LEU A 29 -19.42 1.62 15.76
N LYS A 30 -19.23 1.35 17.06
CA LYS A 30 -19.28 -0.02 17.62
C LYS A 30 -20.65 -0.64 17.32
N LYS A 31 -20.63 -1.92 16.96
CA LYS A 31 -21.82 -2.75 16.76
C LYS A 31 -21.83 -3.93 17.73
N ASN A 32 -23.02 -4.36 18.13
CA ASN A 32 -23.18 -5.60 18.90
C ASN A 32 -23.14 -6.83 17.97
N GLU A 33 -23.31 -8.03 18.55
CA GLU A 33 -23.33 -9.30 17.80
C GLU A 33 -24.49 -9.40 16.80
N ALA A 34 -25.57 -8.64 17.00
CA ALA A 34 -26.69 -8.52 16.06
C ALA A 34 -26.44 -7.49 14.92
N GLY A 35 -25.31 -6.78 14.95
CA GLY A 35 -24.94 -5.76 13.96
C GLY A 35 -25.50 -4.35 14.22
N GLU A 36 -26.22 -4.16 15.34
CA GLU A 36 -26.85 -2.90 15.72
C GLU A 36 -25.81 -1.92 16.30
N CYS A 37 -25.89 -0.63 15.96
CA CYS A 37 -24.97 0.38 16.49
C CYS A 37 -25.23 0.65 17.99
N ILE A 38 -24.22 0.48 18.82
CA ILE A 38 -24.26 0.65 20.30
C ILE A 38 -23.36 1.78 20.81
N GLU A 39 -22.89 2.63 19.91
CA GLU A 39 -21.97 3.76 20.18
C GLU A 39 -22.45 4.93 19.33
N THR A 40 -22.69 6.10 19.93
CA THR A 40 -23.02 7.32 19.18
C THR A 40 -21.77 7.97 18.58
N PRO A 41 -21.89 8.92 17.64
CA PRO A 41 -20.75 9.73 17.21
C PRO A 41 -20.03 10.45 18.36
N ALA A 42 -20.76 10.88 19.40
CA ALA A 42 -20.17 11.49 20.59
C ALA A 42 -19.34 10.48 21.40
N ASP A 43 -19.85 9.26 21.60
CA ASP A 43 -19.12 8.18 22.27
C ASP A 43 -17.87 7.77 21.49
N LEU A 44 -17.95 7.71 20.16
CA LEU A 44 -16.81 7.42 19.29
C LEU A 44 -15.70 8.45 19.46
N PHE A 45 -15.99 9.75 19.34
CA PHE A 45 -14.96 10.79 19.52
C PHE A 45 -14.44 10.82 20.96
N ARG A 46 -15.28 10.53 21.97
CA ARG A 46 -14.88 10.45 23.39
C ARG A 46 -13.95 9.28 23.66
N ARG A 47 -14.26 8.09 23.13
CA ARG A 47 -13.40 6.89 23.16
C ARG A 47 -12.03 7.18 22.55
N VAL A 48 -12.02 7.75 21.34
CA VAL A 48 -10.80 8.04 20.58
C VAL A 48 -9.94 9.08 21.32
N ALA A 49 -10.55 10.18 21.78
CA ALA A 49 -9.86 11.22 22.53
C ALA A 49 -9.25 10.69 23.84
N ARG A 50 -9.98 9.85 24.59
CA ARG A 50 -9.49 9.27 25.84
C ARG A 50 -8.32 8.31 25.62
N CYS A 51 -8.45 7.37 24.68
CA CYS A 51 -7.41 6.40 24.37
C CYS A 51 -6.05 7.04 24.00
N VAL A 52 -6.07 8.23 23.41
CA VAL A 52 -4.86 9.00 23.05
C VAL A 52 -4.41 9.96 24.17
N ALA A 53 -5.32 10.40 25.05
CA ALA A 53 -4.99 11.16 26.25
C ALA A 53 -4.41 10.30 27.38
N ASP A 54 -4.82 9.04 27.51
CA ASP A 54 -4.32 8.08 28.52
C ASP A 54 -2.78 7.88 28.42
N VAL A 55 -2.17 8.20 27.27
CA VAL A 55 -0.71 8.20 27.06
C VAL A 55 0.02 9.28 27.87
N GLU A 56 -0.60 10.42 28.17
CA GLU A 56 0.05 11.50 28.93
C GLU A 56 0.44 11.05 30.34
N LEU A 57 -0.30 10.10 30.92
CA LEU A 57 0.03 9.46 32.21
C LEU A 57 1.40 8.77 32.19
N ARG A 58 1.84 8.26 31.03
CA ARG A 58 3.17 7.64 30.86
C ARG A 58 4.30 8.68 30.88
N TYR A 59 3.98 9.93 30.61
CA TYR A 59 4.90 11.08 30.65
C TYR A 59 4.73 11.91 31.94
N GLY A 60 4.16 11.32 32.99
CA GLY A 60 4.08 11.93 34.33
C GLY A 60 2.92 12.90 34.54
N ALA A 61 2.03 13.07 33.56
CA ALA A 61 0.83 13.90 33.71
C ALA A 61 -0.12 13.32 34.77
N CYS A 62 -0.83 14.16 35.52
CA CYS A 62 -1.82 13.69 36.49
C CYS A 62 -3.20 13.49 35.85
N GLU A 63 -4.14 12.90 36.60
CA GLU A 63 -5.46 12.53 36.06
C GLU A 63 -6.30 13.75 35.61
N SER A 64 -6.12 14.93 36.21
CA SER A 64 -6.73 16.17 35.71
C SER A 64 -6.10 16.67 34.42
N ASP A 65 -4.80 16.44 34.20
CA ASP A 65 -4.13 16.78 32.94
C ASP A 65 -4.56 15.83 31.83
N ARG A 66 -4.64 14.52 32.12
CA ARG A 66 -5.21 13.49 31.25
C ARG A 66 -6.63 13.87 30.83
N GLN A 67 -7.46 14.31 31.78
CA GLN A 67 -8.82 14.78 31.50
C GLN A 67 -8.86 16.10 30.72
N LEU A 68 -7.87 16.99 30.88
CA LEU A 68 -7.72 18.21 30.08
C LEU A 68 -7.35 17.89 28.62
N TRP A 69 -6.37 17.01 28.39
CA TRP A 69 -5.96 16.57 27.06
C TRP A 69 -7.09 15.80 26.36
N GLU A 70 -7.81 14.92 27.05
CA GLU A 70 -9.01 14.26 26.51
C GLU A 70 -10.04 15.30 26.02
N ASN A 71 -10.35 16.32 26.83
CA ASN A 71 -11.32 17.34 26.45
C ASN A 71 -10.84 18.23 25.29
N ARG A 72 -9.53 18.49 25.19
CA ARG A 72 -8.91 19.18 24.04
C ARG A 72 -9.03 18.34 22.77
N TYR A 73 -8.59 17.08 22.79
CA TYR A 73 -8.66 16.16 21.65
C TYR A 73 -10.10 15.87 21.21
N TYR A 74 -11.02 15.73 22.17
CA TYR A 74 -12.46 15.59 21.89
C TYR A 74 -12.99 16.80 21.13
N ARG A 75 -12.73 18.02 21.61
CA ARG A 75 -13.18 19.26 20.96
C ARG A 75 -12.55 19.45 19.58
N LEU A 76 -11.27 19.12 19.43
CA LEU A 76 -10.54 19.19 18.16
C LEU A 76 -11.22 18.35 17.06
N MET A 77 -11.71 17.15 17.41
CA MET A 77 -12.50 16.31 16.50
C MET A 77 -13.96 16.79 16.36
N THR A 78 -14.68 17.07 17.44
CA THR A 78 -16.12 17.41 17.36
C THR A 78 -16.42 18.78 16.75
N THR A 79 -15.41 19.65 16.62
CA THR A 79 -15.49 20.89 15.81
C THR A 79 -15.14 20.70 14.33
N GLY A 80 -14.64 19.52 13.94
CA GLY A 80 -14.15 19.26 12.58
C GLY A 80 -12.79 19.90 12.25
N ALA A 81 -12.14 20.55 13.23
CA ALA A 81 -10.86 21.24 13.06
C ALA A 81 -9.72 20.29 12.70
N PHE A 82 -9.71 19.07 13.24
CA PHE A 82 -8.83 17.98 12.78
C PHE A 82 -9.52 16.62 12.89
N MET A 83 -9.21 15.73 11.95
CA MET A 83 -9.59 14.32 12.00
C MET A 83 -8.35 13.42 11.94
N PRO A 84 -8.21 12.44 12.85
CA PRO A 84 -7.22 11.39 12.68
C PRO A 84 -7.68 10.40 11.60
N ASN A 85 -6.75 9.55 11.13
CA ASN A 85 -7.02 8.54 10.10
C ASN A 85 -8.15 7.56 10.47
N SER A 86 -8.68 6.87 9.45
CA SER A 86 -9.77 5.91 9.64
C SER A 86 -9.45 4.80 10.66
N PRO A 87 -8.25 4.16 10.66
CA PRO A 87 -7.89 3.16 11.67
C PRO A 87 -7.93 3.70 13.10
N THR A 88 -7.50 4.93 13.38
CA THR A 88 -7.59 5.52 14.73
C THR A 88 -9.05 5.63 15.18
N LEU A 89 -9.94 6.15 14.33
CA LEU A 89 -11.37 6.26 14.63
C LEU A 89 -12.02 4.87 14.87
N MET A 90 -11.64 3.89 14.05
CA MET A 90 -12.13 2.52 14.10
C MET A 90 -11.61 1.74 15.32
N ASN A 91 -10.33 1.85 15.68
CA ASN A 91 -9.66 0.88 16.54
C ASN A 91 -9.22 1.41 17.93
N ALA A 92 -9.12 2.73 18.13
CA ALA A 92 -8.75 3.28 19.44
C ALA A 92 -9.75 2.84 20.53
N GLY A 93 -9.30 2.32 21.66
CA GLY A 93 -10.18 1.77 22.70
C GLY A 93 -11.00 0.54 22.25
N ARG A 94 -10.41 -0.31 21.41
CA ARG A 94 -10.90 -1.65 21.02
C ARG A 94 -9.74 -2.65 21.04
N GLU A 95 -10.06 -3.95 21.18
CA GLU A 95 -9.11 -5.06 21.32
C GLU A 95 -7.99 -5.09 20.27
N MET A 96 -8.33 -4.78 19.01
CA MET A 96 -7.37 -4.75 17.89
C MET A 96 -6.30 -3.66 18.07
N GLY A 97 -6.68 -2.48 18.60
CA GLY A 97 -5.77 -1.38 18.97
C GLY A 97 -4.90 -0.74 17.87
N MET A 98 -5.01 -1.17 16.61
CA MET A 98 -4.09 -0.76 15.54
C MET A 98 -4.52 0.57 14.89
N LEU A 99 -3.70 1.62 15.03
CA LEU A 99 -4.06 3.03 14.74
C LEU A 99 -3.36 3.61 13.49
N SER A 100 -2.32 2.93 12.98
CA SER A 100 -1.61 3.37 11.76
C SER A 100 -2.36 2.95 10.49
N ALA A 101 -2.22 3.72 9.41
CA ALA A 101 -2.90 3.46 8.14
C ALA A 101 -1.98 2.91 7.04
N CYS A 102 -0.69 3.21 7.15
CA CYS A 102 0.27 3.07 6.08
C CYS A 102 1.53 2.37 6.59
N PHE A 103 2.00 1.39 5.84
CA PHE A 103 3.09 0.48 6.17
C PHE A 103 3.91 0.19 4.92
N VAL A 104 5.22 -0.03 5.06
CA VAL A 104 6.07 -0.61 4.01
C VAL A 104 6.70 -1.91 4.51
N LEU A 105 6.71 -2.94 3.67
CA LEU A 105 7.39 -4.21 3.93
C LEU A 105 8.48 -4.44 2.86
N PRO A 106 9.64 -4.98 3.23
CA PRO A 106 10.66 -5.38 2.27
C PRO A 106 10.19 -6.63 1.49
N VAL A 107 10.78 -6.88 0.32
CA VAL A 107 10.62 -8.15 -0.39
C VAL A 107 11.99 -8.62 -0.86
N ARG A 108 12.74 -9.28 0.04
CA ARG A 108 14.10 -9.76 -0.22
C ARG A 108 14.08 -11.01 -1.12
N ASP A 109 15.19 -11.27 -1.81
CA ASP A 109 15.37 -12.33 -2.82
C ASP A 109 15.51 -13.75 -2.24
N SER A 110 14.62 -14.14 -1.33
CA SER A 110 14.54 -15.47 -0.71
C SER A 110 13.08 -15.90 -0.51
N ILE A 111 12.80 -17.20 -0.66
CA ILE A 111 11.45 -17.76 -0.48
C ILE A 111 10.93 -17.51 0.95
N ASN A 112 11.80 -17.53 1.96
CA ASN A 112 11.39 -17.27 3.34
C ASN A 112 10.93 -15.83 3.49
N ASP A 113 11.75 -14.86 3.06
CA ASP A 113 11.44 -13.42 3.17
C ASP A 113 10.19 -13.05 2.35
N ILE A 114 10.01 -13.62 1.16
CA ILE A 114 8.82 -13.44 0.32
C ILE A 114 7.56 -13.90 1.07
N PHE A 115 7.55 -15.13 1.58
CA PHE A 115 6.36 -15.69 2.22
C PHE A 115 6.10 -15.14 3.63
N ASP A 116 7.14 -14.81 4.39
CA ASP A 116 6.99 -14.04 5.62
C ASP A 116 6.40 -12.65 5.33
N SER A 117 6.81 -11.99 4.25
CA SER A 117 6.25 -10.69 3.85
C SER A 117 4.78 -10.80 3.40
N ILE A 118 4.38 -11.89 2.75
CA ILE A 118 2.95 -12.19 2.48
C ILE A 118 2.18 -12.39 3.82
N LYS A 119 2.74 -13.14 4.77
CA LYS A 119 2.18 -13.35 6.11
C LYS A 119 2.07 -12.04 6.92
N HIS A 120 3.08 -11.18 6.84
CA HIS A 120 3.10 -9.87 7.51
C HIS A 120 2.09 -8.91 6.88
N THR A 121 1.97 -8.92 5.54
CA THR A 121 0.89 -8.24 4.80
C THR A 121 -0.47 -8.67 5.32
N ALA A 122 -0.69 -9.99 5.49
CA ALA A 122 -1.96 -10.51 5.96
C ALA A 122 -2.34 -10.03 7.37
N LEU A 123 -1.37 -9.92 8.28
CA LEU A 123 -1.58 -9.44 9.64
C LEU A 123 -1.86 -7.92 9.68
N ILE A 124 -1.18 -7.12 8.85
CA ILE A 124 -1.43 -5.68 8.72
C ILE A 124 -2.79 -5.40 8.09
N GLN A 125 -3.11 -6.06 6.98
CA GLN A 125 -4.38 -5.90 6.27
C GLN A 125 -5.57 -6.40 7.09
N LYS A 126 -5.44 -7.47 7.88
CA LYS A 126 -6.46 -7.91 8.86
C LYS A 126 -6.84 -6.80 9.84
N ALA A 127 -5.89 -5.92 10.18
CA ALA A 127 -6.08 -4.84 11.14
C ALA A 127 -6.43 -3.47 10.52
N GLY A 128 -6.64 -3.39 9.20
CA GLY A 128 -7.11 -2.18 8.49
C GLY A 128 -6.05 -1.42 7.70
N GLY A 129 -4.77 -1.78 7.83
CA GLY A 129 -3.64 -1.10 7.19
C GLY A 129 -3.52 -1.38 5.69
N GLY A 130 -2.87 -0.45 4.97
CA GLY A 130 -2.44 -0.63 3.58
C GLY A 130 -0.91 -0.69 3.47
N THR A 131 -0.42 -1.47 2.52
CA THR A 131 0.97 -1.98 2.49
C THR A 131 1.71 -1.65 1.18
N GLY A 132 2.92 -1.10 1.28
CA GLY A 132 3.81 -0.83 0.15
C GLY A 132 4.96 -1.83 0.03
N PHE A 133 5.37 -2.14 -1.21
CA PHE A 133 6.39 -3.12 -1.54
C PHE A 133 7.34 -2.64 -2.65
N ALA A 134 8.63 -2.92 -2.46
CA ALA A 134 9.64 -2.89 -3.50
C ALA A 134 9.83 -4.32 -4.06
N PHE A 135 9.54 -4.55 -5.35
CA PHE A 135 9.73 -5.86 -5.99
C PHE A 135 11.05 -5.96 -6.79
N ASP A 136 11.82 -4.87 -6.82
CA ASP A 136 13.04 -4.66 -7.58
C ASP A 136 14.30 -5.36 -7.06
N GLU A 137 14.31 -5.86 -5.81
CA GLU A 137 15.41 -6.72 -5.33
C GLU A 137 15.26 -8.19 -5.74
N LEU A 138 14.05 -8.62 -6.15
CA LEU A 138 13.82 -10.00 -6.58
C LEU A 138 14.50 -10.28 -7.91
N ARG A 139 15.24 -11.38 -8.01
CA ARG A 139 15.98 -11.70 -9.24
C ARG A 139 15.03 -11.93 -10.44
N PRO A 140 15.44 -11.55 -11.66
CA PRO A 140 14.54 -11.51 -12.82
C PRO A 140 14.15 -12.91 -13.32
N THR A 141 13.03 -13.01 -14.06
CA THR A 141 12.58 -14.26 -14.70
C THR A 141 13.74 -14.94 -15.44
N GLY A 142 13.90 -16.26 -15.25
CA GLY A 142 14.96 -17.06 -15.86
C GLY A 142 16.28 -17.07 -15.09
N ASP A 143 16.49 -16.19 -14.11
CA ASP A 143 17.73 -16.22 -13.32
C ASP A 143 17.83 -17.45 -12.41
N TYR A 144 19.06 -17.88 -12.16
CA TYR A 144 19.42 -19.16 -11.55
C TYR A 144 19.06 -19.26 -10.06
N ILE A 145 18.62 -20.45 -9.64
CA ILE A 145 18.32 -20.80 -8.26
C ILE A 145 19.29 -21.90 -7.79
N ALA A 146 20.32 -21.50 -7.05
CA ALA A 146 21.39 -22.40 -6.60
C ALA A 146 20.92 -23.60 -5.75
N SER A 147 19.81 -23.47 -5.01
CA SER A 147 19.28 -24.55 -4.16
C SER A 147 18.49 -25.62 -4.91
N SER A 148 18.03 -25.34 -6.14
CA SER A 148 17.28 -26.30 -6.97
C SER A 148 17.95 -26.65 -8.29
N GLY A 149 18.98 -25.91 -8.68
CA GLY A 149 19.60 -25.98 -10.01
C GLY A 149 18.72 -25.41 -11.14
N GLY A 150 17.52 -24.92 -10.82
CA GLY A 150 16.54 -24.40 -11.78
C GLY A 150 16.63 -22.90 -12.00
N THR A 151 15.55 -22.33 -12.56
CA THR A 151 15.40 -20.90 -12.86
C THR A 151 14.16 -20.34 -12.18
N THR A 152 14.14 -19.03 -11.88
CA THR A 152 12.98 -18.37 -11.26
C THR A 152 11.92 -17.96 -12.27
N SER A 153 10.69 -17.80 -11.79
CA SER A 153 9.57 -17.19 -12.53
C SER A 153 9.53 -15.65 -12.39
N GLY A 154 10.43 -15.05 -11.62
CA GLY A 154 10.63 -13.59 -11.51
C GLY A 154 9.58 -12.85 -10.66
N PRO A 155 9.72 -11.51 -10.50
CA PRO A 155 9.00 -10.74 -9.49
C PRO A 155 7.48 -10.73 -9.68
N ILE A 156 7.01 -10.63 -10.93
CA ILE A 156 5.58 -10.56 -11.28
C ILE A 156 4.82 -11.81 -10.80
N SER A 157 5.48 -12.96 -10.84
CA SER A 157 4.92 -14.24 -10.37
C SER A 157 4.67 -14.24 -8.86
N PHE A 158 5.60 -13.69 -8.07
CA PHE A 158 5.43 -13.52 -6.63
C PHE A 158 4.44 -12.41 -6.29
N TRP A 159 4.46 -11.29 -7.02
CA TRP A 159 3.48 -10.20 -6.87
C TRP A 159 2.04 -10.70 -7.07
N ARG A 160 1.78 -11.64 -8.00
CA ARG A 160 0.47 -12.30 -8.13
C ARG A 160 0.09 -13.10 -6.87
N ALA A 161 1.03 -13.73 -6.17
CA ALA A 161 0.75 -14.38 -4.89
C ALA A 161 0.38 -13.37 -3.78
N PHE A 162 1.02 -12.20 -3.72
CA PHE A 162 0.58 -11.10 -2.82
C PHE A 162 -0.82 -10.56 -3.19
N SER A 163 -1.15 -10.48 -4.48
CA SER A 163 -2.50 -10.11 -4.96
C SER A 163 -3.54 -11.10 -4.43
N GLU A 164 -3.34 -12.41 -4.60
CA GLU A 164 -4.35 -13.39 -4.21
C GLU A 164 -4.44 -13.60 -2.69
N ALA A 165 -3.33 -13.44 -1.96
CA ALA A 165 -3.38 -13.30 -0.52
C ALA A 165 -4.26 -12.10 -0.10
N THR A 166 -4.05 -10.92 -0.71
CA THR A 166 -4.86 -9.71 -0.46
C THR A 166 -6.35 -9.93 -0.80
N ASN A 167 -6.67 -10.64 -1.89
CA ASN A 167 -8.04 -10.97 -2.29
C ASN A 167 -8.75 -11.91 -1.30
N ALA A 168 -8.00 -12.82 -0.68
CA ALA A 168 -8.53 -13.70 0.37
C ALA A 168 -8.81 -12.96 1.69
N ILE A 169 -8.09 -11.87 1.98
CA ILE A 169 -8.25 -11.06 3.20
C ILE A 169 -9.39 -10.03 3.01
N GLN A 170 -10.61 -10.54 2.92
CA GLN A 170 -11.80 -9.69 2.99
C GLN A 170 -12.05 -9.27 4.45
N GLN A 171 -11.67 -8.04 4.81
CA GLN A 171 -12.08 -7.45 6.08
C GLN A 171 -13.61 -7.42 6.12
N GLY A 172 -14.20 -7.89 7.22
CA GLY A 172 -15.66 -7.96 7.35
C GLY A 172 -16.32 -6.60 7.06
N ALA A 173 -17.11 -6.55 5.98
CA ALA A 173 -17.96 -5.43 5.53
C ALA A 173 -17.31 -4.04 5.24
N PHE A 174 -16.09 -3.73 5.68
CA PHE A 174 -15.67 -2.31 5.82
C PHE A 174 -14.50 -1.80 4.95
N ARG A 175 -13.55 -2.63 4.48
CA ARG A 175 -12.51 -2.23 3.52
C ARG A 175 -12.00 -3.44 2.71
N ARG A 176 -11.55 -3.21 1.48
CA ARG A 176 -10.65 -4.16 0.78
C ARG A 176 -9.20 -3.83 1.16
N GLY A 177 -8.31 -4.83 1.14
CA GLY A 177 -6.86 -4.59 1.19
C GLY A 177 -6.42 -3.73 0.01
N ALA A 178 -5.40 -2.89 0.23
CA ALA A 178 -4.87 -1.96 -0.77
C ALA A 178 -3.35 -1.90 -0.65
N ASN A 179 -2.67 -2.01 -1.78
CA ASN A 179 -1.22 -2.16 -1.88
C ASN A 179 -0.57 -1.09 -2.78
N MET A 180 0.72 -0.83 -2.60
CA MET A 180 1.61 -0.22 -3.61
C MET A 180 2.65 -1.25 -4.04
N GLY A 181 2.85 -1.41 -5.35
CA GLY A 181 3.92 -2.24 -5.93
C GLY A 181 4.85 -1.36 -6.76
N MET A 182 6.14 -1.38 -6.44
CA MET A 182 7.14 -0.53 -7.10
C MET A 182 8.30 -1.35 -7.66
N MET A 183 8.93 -0.83 -8.72
CA MET A 183 10.10 -1.42 -9.38
C MET A 183 10.96 -0.30 -10.01
N TYR A 184 12.28 -0.44 -9.98
CA TYR A 184 13.20 0.46 -10.71
C TYR A 184 13.13 0.25 -12.22
N VAL A 185 13.23 1.36 -12.96
CA VAL A 185 13.21 1.38 -14.43
C VAL A 185 14.30 0.47 -15.05
N HIS A 186 15.43 0.31 -14.37
CA HIS A 186 16.55 -0.55 -14.78
C HIS A 186 16.45 -2.00 -14.29
N HIS A 187 15.30 -2.47 -13.79
CA HIS A 187 15.10 -3.89 -13.51
C HIS A 187 14.86 -4.69 -14.81
N PRO A 188 15.46 -5.89 -15.03
CA PRO A 188 15.31 -6.61 -16.32
C PRO A 188 13.87 -7.05 -16.67
N ASP A 189 12.97 -7.18 -15.68
CA ASP A 189 11.54 -7.43 -15.89
C ASP A 189 10.67 -6.16 -16.01
N ILE A 190 11.27 -4.98 -16.21
CA ILE A 190 10.53 -3.70 -16.28
C ILE A 190 9.40 -3.72 -17.32
N LEU A 191 9.61 -4.31 -18.51
CA LEU A 191 8.57 -4.40 -19.54
C LEU A 191 7.35 -5.19 -19.06
N LYS A 192 7.55 -6.29 -18.33
CA LYS A 192 6.45 -7.07 -17.72
C LYS A 192 5.72 -6.27 -16.64
N PHE A 193 6.46 -5.52 -15.84
CA PHE A 193 5.89 -4.67 -14.79
C PHE A 193 5.03 -3.53 -15.38
N LEU A 194 5.55 -2.83 -16.40
CA LEU A 194 4.82 -1.76 -17.11
C LEU A 194 3.53 -2.28 -17.75
N HIS A 195 3.54 -3.49 -18.32
CA HIS A 195 2.37 -4.09 -18.98
C HIS A 195 1.43 -4.85 -18.03
N ALA A 196 1.78 -5.04 -16.75
CA ALA A 196 1.05 -5.89 -15.80
C ALA A 196 -0.42 -5.49 -15.55
N LYS A 197 -0.77 -4.22 -15.77
CA LYS A 197 -2.12 -3.68 -15.53
C LYS A 197 -2.86 -3.23 -16.79
N GLN A 198 -2.41 -3.66 -17.97
CA GLN A 198 -3.19 -3.49 -19.21
C GLN A 198 -4.50 -4.31 -19.19
N ASP A 199 -4.51 -5.45 -18.48
CA ASP A 199 -5.75 -6.10 -18.05
C ASP A 199 -6.20 -5.52 -16.70
N LEU A 200 -7.19 -4.63 -16.73
CA LEU A 200 -7.74 -3.97 -15.54
C LEU A 200 -8.43 -4.93 -14.55
N ASN A 201 -8.60 -6.21 -14.88
CA ASN A 201 -9.13 -7.23 -13.95
C ASN A 201 -8.02 -7.82 -13.06
N GLN A 202 -6.75 -7.70 -13.45
CA GLN A 202 -5.60 -8.17 -12.69
C GLN A 202 -5.06 -7.08 -11.75
N PHE A 203 -4.47 -7.51 -10.62
CA PHE A 203 -3.86 -6.62 -9.63
C PHE A 203 -4.78 -5.46 -9.16
N THR A 204 -6.10 -5.71 -9.09
CA THR A 204 -7.14 -4.71 -8.73
C THR A 204 -7.05 -4.19 -7.30
N ASN A 205 -6.22 -4.82 -6.46
CA ASN A 205 -5.91 -4.42 -5.08
C ASN A 205 -4.55 -3.71 -4.95
N TYR A 206 -3.84 -3.48 -6.05
CA TYR A 206 -2.59 -2.72 -6.13
C TYR A 206 -2.79 -1.38 -6.84
N ASN A 207 -2.08 -0.36 -6.38
CA ASN A 207 -1.54 0.70 -7.23
C ASN A 207 -0.10 0.31 -7.64
N ILE A 208 0.38 0.75 -8.81
CA ILE A 208 1.79 0.61 -9.20
C ILE A 208 2.47 1.94 -9.50
N SER A 209 3.78 2.00 -9.28
CA SER A 209 4.62 3.12 -9.69
C SER A 209 6.04 2.69 -10.08
N VAL A 210 6.59 3.32 -11.10
CA VAL A 210 7.99 3.14 -11.51
C VAL A 210 8.87 4.02 -10.63
N LYS A 211 9.95 3.46 -10.11
CA LYS A 211 11.01 4.19 -9.43
C LYS A 211 11.95 4.78 -10.49
N MET A 212 12.02 6.09 -10.52
CA MET A 212 12.98 6.86 -11.30
C MET A 212 14.10 7.37 -10.41
N THR A 213 15.29 7.42 -10.98
CA THR A 213 16.48 8.06 -10.41
C THR A 213 16.78 9.35 -11.15
N ASP A 214 17.45 10.29 -10.50
CA ASP A 214 17.79 11.58 -11.11
C ASP A 214 18.69 11.37 -12.34
N ALA A 215 19.73 10.54 -12.19
CA ALA A 215 20.68 10.25 -13.26
C ALA A 215 20.04 9.54 -14.48
N TRP A 216 18.97 8.74 -14.30
CA TRP A 216 18.25 8.19 -15.47
C TRP A 216 17.46 9.28 -16.19
N MET A 217 16.80 10.17 -15.43
CA MET A 217 16.04 11.29 -15.98
C MET A 217 16.95 12.28 -16.72
N ASP A 218 18.07 12.67 -16.12
CA ASP A 218 19.01 13.63 -16.71
C ASP A 218 19.62 13.09 -18.01
N GLU A 219 19.97 11.79 -18.07
CA GLU A 219 20.44 11.14 -19.30
C GLU A 219 19.32 11.06 -20.36
N PHE A 220 18.08 10.73 -19.98
CA PHE A 220 16.92 10.76 -20.90
C PHE A 220 16.59 12.16 -21.42
N LEU A 221 16.85 13.21 -20.63
CA LEU A 221 16.69 14.61 -21.05
C LEU A 221 17.81 15.07 -21.99
N ALA A 222 19.02 14.54 -21.83
CA ALA A 222 20.18 14.85 -22.68
C ALA A 222 20.19 14.07 -24.00
N ASP A 223 19.97 12.75 -23.95
CA ASP A 223 19.80 11.86 -25.11
C ASP A 223 18.63 10.89 -24.86
N PRO A 224 17.42 11.21 -25.34
CA PRO A 224 16.28 10.30 -25.25
C PRO A 224 16.48 8.98 -25.98
N ASP A 225 17.28 8.97 -27.05
CA ASP A 225 17.49 7.81 -27.93
C ASP A 225 18.68 6.94 -27.47
N SER A 226 19.28 7.28 -26.31
CA SER A 226 20.23 6.45 -25.59
C SER A 226 19.67 5.04 -25.29
N PRO A 227 20.49 3.98 -25.34
CA PRO A 227 20.05 2.61 -25.03
C PRO A 227 19.56 2.48 -23.58
N HIS A 228 18.42 1.83 -23.36
CA HIS A 228 17.97 1.56 -21.99
C HIS A 228 18.68 0.34 -21.41
N VAL A 229 19.58 0.61 -20.44
CA VAL A 229 20.33 -0.42 -19.70
C VAL A 229 19.53 -0.90 -18.48
N CYS A 230 19.39 -2.23 -18.36
CA CYS A 230 18.92 -2.89 -17.15
C CYS A 230 20.08 -3.57 -16.40
N ARG A 231 19.98 -3.71 -15.08
CA ARG A 231 20.96 -4.40 -14.22
C ARG A 231 20.27 -5.47 -13.37
N ASN A 232 20.78 -6.70 -13.36
CA ASN A 232 20.27 -7.76 -12.47
C ASN A 232 20.67 -7.44 -11.00
N PRO A 233 19.73 -7.30 -10.06
CA PRO A 233 20.00 -6.89 -8.67
C PRO A 233 20.89 -7.87 -7.91
N ARG A 234 20.91 -9.15 -8.30
CA ARG A 234 21.66 -10.22 -7.62
C ARG A 234 23.09 -10.37 -8.14
N THR A 235 23.33 -10.14 -9.43
CA THR A 235 24.64 -10.39 -10.06
C THR A 235 25.42 -9.12 -10.38
N GLY A 236 24.76 -7.96 -10.45
CA GLY A 236 25.34 -6.72 -10.95
C GLY A 236 25.49 -6.67 -12.49
N GLN A 237 25.21 -7.78 -13.19
CA GLN A 237 25.33 -7.89 -14.65
C GLN A 237 24.37 -6.93 -15.35
N ALA A 238 24.87 -6.24 -16.36
CA ALA A 238 24.09 -5.32 -17.17
C ALA A 238 23.60 -5.97 -18.47
N TYR A 239 22.45 -5.49 -18.94
CA TYR A 239 21.69 -6.03 -20.06
C TYR A 239 21.07 -4.92 -20.90
N LEU A 240 21.02 -5.11 -22.22
CA LEU A 240 20.13 -4.37 -23.12
C LEU A 240 18.90 -5.23 -23.45
N LEU A 241 17.76 -4.56 -23.66
CA LEU A 241 16.50 -5.18 -24.06
C LEU A 241 16.37 -5.15 -25.60
N PRO A 242 16.34 -6.28 -26.33
CA PRO A 242 16.00 -6.30 -27.75
C PRO A 242 14.57 -5.81 -28.02
N ARG A 243 14.31 -5.18 -29.17
CA ARG A 243 12.94 -4.77 -29.56
C ARG A 243 12.00 -5.96 -29.83
N GLU A 244 12.55 -7.09 -30.26
CA GLU A 244 11.79 -8.28 -30.71
C GLU A 244 11.29 -9.19 -29.56
N LEU A 245 11.36 -8.73 -28.30
CA LEU A 245 10.94 -9.53 -27.14
C LEU A 245 9.42 -9.73 -27.07
N ASP A 246 9.00 -10.99 -26.95
CA ASP A 246 7.67 -11.33 -26.43
C ASP A 246 7.64 -11.05 -24.92
N ILE A 247 6.99 -9.94 -24.55
CA ILE A 247 6.92 -9.40 -23.18
C ILE A 247 6.56 -10.47 -22.14
N TRP A 248 5.68 -11.42 -22.49
CA TRP A 248 5.19 -12.44 -21.54
C TRP A 248 5.95 -13.76 -21.57
N LYS A 249 6.86 -13.95 -22.53
CA LYS A 249 7.68 -15.17 -22.65
C LYS A 249 9.18 -14.97 -22.43
N TYR A 250 9.69 -13.74 -22.51
CA TYR A 250 11.13 -13.51 -22.36
C TYR A 250 11.63 -13.80 -20.95
N ASP A 251 12.91 -14.13 -20.85
CA ASP A 251 13.64 -14.28 -19.60
C ASP A 251 15.03 -13.64 -19.71
N VAL A 252 15.82 -13.61 -18.62
CA VAL A 252 17.14 -12.94 -18.59
C VAL A 252 18.12 -13.42 -19.67
N ARG A 253 17.97 -14.66 -20.17
CA ARG A 253 18.78 -15.26 -21.26
C ARG A 253 18.32 -14.83 -22.66
N SER A 254 17.19 -14.14 -22.73
CA SER A 254 16.65 -13.51 -23.96
C SER A 254 17.17 -12.08 -24.15
N LEU A 255 17.93 -11.57 -23.17
CA LEU A 255 18.49 -10.22 -23.16
C LEU A 255 19.95 -10.24 -23.62
N ILE A 256 20.46 -9.08 -24.06
CA ILE A 256 21.85 -8.96 -24.52
C ILE A 256 22.72 -8.56 -23.33
N GLU A 257 23.60 -9.43 -22.86
CA GLU A 257 24.55 -9.09 -21.78
C GLU A 257 25.56 -8.05 -22.30
N ILE A 258 25.87 -7.04 -21.48
CA ILE A 258 26.88 -6.02 -21.80
C ILE A 258 27.85 -5.79 -20.63
N ASP A 259 29.13 -5.59 -20.96
CA ASP A 259 30.21 -5.31 -20.00
C ASP A 259 30.60 -3.82 -19.97
N CYS A 260 30.13 -3.01 -20.92
CA CYS A 260 30.39 -1.57 -21.02
C CYS A 260 29.51 -0.73 -20.07
N VAL A 261 29.47 -1.11 -18.79
CA VAL A 261 28.70 -0.44 -17.73
C VAL A 261 29.55 -0.37 -16.47
N GLU A 262 29.36 0.66 -15.63
CA GLU A 262 30.15 0.81 -14.41
C GLU A 262 30.09 -0.48 -13.54
N PRO A 263 31.26 -1.05 -13.17
CA PRO A 263 31.36 -2.35 -12.53
C PRO A 263 30.92 -2.28 -11.08
N VAL A 264 29.85 -3.00 -10.76
CA VAL A 264 29.25 -3.08 -9.42
C VAL A 264 29.74 -4.33 -8.69
N GLU A 265 30.04 -4.18 -7.40
CA GLU A 265 30.42 -5.31 -6.54
C GLU A 265 29.26 -6.32 -6.43
N LYS A 266 29.55 -7.61 -6.63
CA LYS A 266 28.53 -8.66 -6.75
C LYS A 266 27.80 -8.86 -5.42
N GLY A 267 26.49 -8.53 -5.41
CA GLY A 267 25.65 -8.58 -4.22
C GLY A 267 25.69 -7.31 -3.36
N SER A 268 26.40 -6.26 -3.79
CA SER A 268 26.29 -4.95 -3.15
C SER A 268 24.93 -4.32 -3.44
N ARG A 269 24.13 -4.21 -2.39
CA ARG A 269 22.71 -3.82 -2.43
C ARG A 269 22.49 -2.33 -2.68
N GLU A 270 23.31 -1.46 -2.11
CA GLU A 270 23.17 -0.01 -2.29
C GLU A 270 23.43 0.39 -3.75
N THR A 271 24.49 -0.16 -4.36
CA THR A 271 24.90 0.07 -5.76
C THR A 271 23.94 -0.52 -6.81
N TYR A 272 22.88 -1.21 -6.41
CA TYR A 272 21.79 -1.57 -7.32
C TYR A 272 20.79 -0.41 -7.50
N TYR A 273 20.66 0.49 -6.52
CA TYR A 273 19.71 1.59 -6.58
C TYR A 273 20.16 2.72 -7.52
N ASP A 274 21.47 2.82 -7.76
CA ASP A 274 22.06 3.76 -8.71
C ASP A 274 21.76 3.34 -10.16
N THR A 275 21.64 4.33 -11.05
CA THR A 275 21.46 4.09 -12.49
C THR A 275 22.67 3.35 -13.06
N PRO A 276 22.50 2.27 -13.85
CA PRO A 276 23.61 1.66 -14.59
C PRO A 276 24.06 2.61 -15.72
N LEU A 277 25.15 3.35 -15.47
CA LEU A 277 25.76 4.24 -16.45
C LEU A 277 26.59 3.44 -17.47
N LEU A 278 26.41 3.76 -18.76
CA LEU A 278 27.14 3.18 -19.88
C LEU A 278 28.56 3.76 -19.94
N VAL A 279 29.57 2.90 -20.13
CA VAL A 279 30.99 3.25 -20.18
C VAL A 279 31.52 3.00 -21.59
N GLY A 280 31.44 4.03 -22.44
CA GLY A 280 31.74 3.96 -23.87
C GLY A 280 30.51 3.67 -24.72
N ASP A 281 30.69 3.53 -26.04
CA ASP A 281 29.61 3.21 -26.98
C ASP A 281 29.07 1.77 -26.84
N ILE A 282 27.79 1.58 -27.17
CA ILE A 282 27.28 0.24 -27.50
C ILE A 282 27.79 -0.21 -28.88
N PRO A 283 27.89 -1.53 -29.14
CA PRO A 283 28.20 -2.04 -30.47
C PRO A 283 27.23 -1.51 -31.55
N GLU A 284 27.76 -1.08 -32.68
CA GLU A 284 27.01 -0.40 -33.75
C GLU A 284 25.88 -1.30 -34.30
N GLU A 285 26.12 -2.61 -34.37
CA GLU A 285 25.15 -3.61 -34.78
C GLU A 285 23.92 -3.73 -33.86
N LEU A 286 23.92 -3.10 -32.68
CA LEU A 286 22.79 -3.05 -31.74
C LEU A 286 22.00 -1.72 -31.83
N ARG A 287 22.55 -0.66 -32.43
CA ARG A 287 21.84 0.62 -32.57
C ARG A 287 20.52 0.41 -33.31
N GLY A 288 19.46 1.05 -32.82
CA GLY A 288 18.09 0.89 -33.32
C GLY A 288 17.40 -0.46 -33.01
N LYS A 289 18.13 -1.54 -32.68
CA LYS A 289 17.56 -2.88 -32.42
C LYS A 289 17.19 -3.14 -30.95
N VAL A 290 17.65 -2.28 -30.04
CA VAL A 290 17.32 -2.32 -28.61
C VAL A 290 16.30 -1.23 -28.24
N TYR A 291 15.63 -1.41 -27.10
CA TYR A 291 14.82 -0.35 -26.49
C TYR A 291 15.72 0.81 -26.05
N THR A 292 15.32 2.03 -26.41
CA THR A 292 15.91 3.29 -25.93
C THR A 292 15.19 3.79 -24.68
N LYS A 293 15.74 4.79 -23.99
CA LYS A 293 15.03 5.47 -22.89
C LYS A 293 13.71 6.09 -23.35
N ARG A 294 13.66 6.65 -24.56
CA ARG A 294 12.43 7.15 -25.21
C ARG A 294 11.37 6.06 -25.34
N ASP A 295 11.72 4.84 -25.71
CA ASP A 295 10.74 3.74 -25.81
C ASP A 295 10.15 3.39 -24.44
N ILE A 296 11.00 3.26 -23.41
CA ILE A 296 10.55 2.93 -22.04
C ILE A 296 9.69 4.07 -21.46
N TRP A 297 10.10 5.32 -21.67
CA TRP A 297 9.31 6.49 -21.28
C TRP A 297 7.96 6.53 -22.00
N ASN A 298 7.94 6.29 -23.32
CA ASN A 298 6.71 6.22 -24.10
C ASN A 298 5.76 5.13 -23.56
N ILE A 299 6.26 3.96 -23.15
CA ILE A 299 5.42 2.91 -22.55
C ILE A 299 4.83 3.37 -21.20
N ILE A 300 5.63 4.02 -20.34
CA ILE A 300 5.16 4.60 -19.08
C ILE A 300 4.01 5.59 -19.32
N ILE A 301 4.24 6.57 -20.21
CA ILE A 301 3.29 7.63 -20.53
C ILE A 301 2.02 7.07 -21.20
N GLN A 302 2.14 6.11 -22.13
CA GLN A 302 0.99 5.50 -22.80
C GLN A 302 0.15 4.67 -21.84
N ASN A 303 0.76 3.82 -21.01
CA ASN A 303 0.00 3.02 -20.04
C ASN A 303 -0.69 3.91 -18.98
N ALA A 304 -0.02 4.98 -18.53
CA ALA A 304 -0.61 5.98 -17.64
C ALA A 304 -1.78 6.73 -18.31
N TRP A 305 -1.68 7.09 -19.58
CA TRP A 305 -2.76 7.73 -20.35
C TRP A 305 -3.94 6.78 -20.63
N GLN A 306 -3.67 5.48 -20.81
CA GLN A 306 -4.70 4.45 -21.04
C GLN A 306 -5.42 4.04 -19.77
N THR A 307 -4.72 3.95 -18.62
CA THR A 307 -5.25 3.29 -17.41
C THR A 307 -5.17 4.14 -16.13
N GLY A 308 -4.39 5.22 -16.11
CA GLY A 308 -4.02 5.96 -14.89
C GLY A 308 -2.83 5.35 -14.12
N GLU A 309 -2.19 4.29 -14.63
CA GLU A 309 -1.02 3.63 -14.03
C GLU A 309 0.01 3.23 -15.11
N PRO A 310 1.32 3.20 -14.80
CA PRO A 310 1.93 3.44 -13.49
C PRO A 310 2.07 4.93 -13.17
N GLY A 311 2.10 5.26 -11.87
CA GLY A 311 2.68 6.53 -11.41
C GLY A 311 4.20 6.54 -11.53
N VAL A 312 4.83 7.69 -11.29
CA VAL A 312 6.30 7.82 -11.22
C VAL A 312 6.72 8.36 -9.87
N VAL A 313 7.76 7.78 -9.27
CA VAL A 313 8.30 8.16 -7.96
C VAL A 313 9.80 8.39 -8.09
N PHE A 314 10.26 9.57 -7.68
CA PHE A 314 11.67 9.99 -7.80
C PHE A 314 12.41 9.61 -6.51
N MET A 315 13.07 8.44 -6.53
CA MET A 315 13.60 7.81 -5.31
C MET A 315 14.76 8.58 -4.67
N ASP A 316 15.52 9.33 -5.47
CA ASP A 316 16.64 10.14 -4.97
C ASP A 316 16.13 11.41 -4.30
N ARG A 317 15.11 12.09 -4.87
CA ARG A 317 14.38 13.18 -4.20
C ARG A 317 13.72 12.75 -2.88
N ILE A 318 13.31 11.48 -2.77
CA ILE A 318 12.85 10.89 -1.52
C ILE A 318 14.01 10.68 -0.52
N ASN A 319 15.14 10.13 -0.96
CA ASN A 319 16.23 9.75 -0.07
C ASN A 319 17.16 10.92 0.31
N GLU A 320 17.27 11.96 -0.51
CA GLU A 320 17.84 13.28 -0.18
C GLU A 320 17.25 13.85 1.13
N ASN A 321 15.94 13.62 1.30
CA ASN A 321 15.08 14.08 2.39
C ASN A 321 14.73 12.98 3.41
N ASN A 322 15.37 11.80 3.34
CA ASN A 322 15.21 10.76 4.36
C ASN A 322 15.78 11.29 5.69
N PRO A 323 14.98 11.34 6.78
CA PRO A 323 15.46 11.90 8.04
C PRO A 323 16.49 11.02 8.75
N THR A 324 16.46 9.71 8.50
CA THR A 324 17.25 8.69 9.21
C THR A 324 18.08 7.84 8.24
N PRO A 325 18.94 8.44 7.40
CA PRO A 325 19.68 7.72 6.36
C PRO A 325 20.69 6.71 6.93
N HIS A 326 21.17 6.93 8.16
CA HIS A 326 22.02 5.99 8.89
C HIS A 326 21.29 4.73 9.40
N VAL A 327 19.94 4.71 9.35
CA VAL A 327 19.12 3.53 9.71
C VAL A 327 18.84 2.67 8.47
N GLY A 328 18.74 3.30 7.29
CA GLY A 328 18.59 2.63 6.00
C GLY A 328 18.02 3.56 4.92
N ARG A 329 18.08 3.11 3.66
CA ARG A 329 17.43 3.76 2.52
C ARG A 329 15.91 3.55 2.56
N ILE A 330 15.15 4.54 2.12
CA ILE A 330 13.70 4.39 1.87
C ILE A 330 13.53 3.66 0.54
N GLU A 331 12.83 2.53 0.59
CA GLU A 331 12.73 1.59 -0.53
C GLU A 331 11.41 1.70 -1.31
N ALA A 332 10.32 2.10 -0.64
CA ALA A 332 8.98 2.20 -1.25
C ALA A 332 8.09 3.23 -0.55
N THR A 333 6.95 3.54 -1.16
CA THR A 333 5.85 4.28 -0.52
C THR A 333 4.72 3.34 -0.12
N ASN A 334 3.88 3.81 0.80
CA ASN A 334 2.54 3.26 1.05
C ASN A 334 1.63 3.28 -0.22
N PRO A 335 0.41 2.67 -0.15
CA PRO A 335 -0.54 2.60 -1.27
C PRO A 335 -0.91 3.90 -1.99
N CYS A 336 -0.79 5.07 -1.35
CA CYS A 336 -1.23 6.36 -1.90
C CYS A 336 -0.08 7.36 -2.15
N GLY A 337 1.18 6.94 -1.98
CA GLY A 337 2.36 7.71 -2.36
C GLY A 337 2.80 8.80 -1.38
N GLU A 338 2.01 9.12 -0.34
CA GLU A 338 2.27 10.22 0.59
C GLU A 338 3.23 9.86 1.75
N GLN A 339 3.46 8.55 1.99
CA GLN A 339 4.40 8.06 3.00
C GLN A 339 5.48 7.17 2.37
N PRO A 340 6.64 7.76 2.01
CA PRO A 340 7.88 7.04 1.80
C PRO A 340 8.42 6.53 3.16
N LEU A 341 8.57 5.22 3.30
CA LEU A 341 8.84 4.58 4.59
C LEU A 341 9.99 3.55 4.48
N LEU A 342 10.70 3.37 5.59
CA LEU A 342 11.68 2.28 5.72
C LEU A 342 10.96 0.92 5.83
N PRO A 343 11.67 -0.20 5.57
CA PRO A 343 11.16 -1.55 5.85
C PRO A 343 10.62 -1.69 7.28
N TYR A 344 9.42 -2.27 7.41
CA TYR A 344 8.67 -2.40 8.68
C TYR A 344 8.28 -1.07 9.35
N GLU A 345 8.55 0.08 8.74
CA GLU A 345 8.08 1.35 9.27
C GLU A 345 6.60 1.58 8.91
N ALA A 346 5.89 2.29 9.79
CA ALA A 346 4.50 2.65 9.61
C ALA A 346 4.26 4.11 9.98
N CYS A 347 3.14 4.66 9.52
CA CYS A 347 2.73 6.02 9.85
C CYS A 347 1.27 6.09 10.32
N ASN A 348 1.05 6.82 11.42
CA ASN A 348 -0.27 7.33 11.80
C ASN A 348 -0.48 8.73 11.24
N LEU A 349 -1.68 8.98 10.69
CA LEU A 349 -2.00 10.18 9.93
C LEU A 349 -3.15 10.94 10.57
N GLY A 350 -3.23 12.24 10.31
CA GLY A 350 -4.40 13.05 10.59
C GLY A 350 -4.35 14.39 9.86
N SER A 351 -5.51 14.99 9.61
CA SER A 351 -5.66 16.15 8.73
C SER A 351 -6.39 17.30 9.39
N ILE A 352 -5.88 18.52 9.23
CA ILE A 352 -6.46 19.78 9.71
C ILE A 352 -7.36 20.39 8.63
N ASN A 353 -8.55 20.85 9.01
CA ASN A 353 -9.50 21.49 8.09
C ASN A 353 -9.20 23.00 7.95
N LEU A 354 -8.45 23.38 6.92
CA LEU A 354 -8.00 24.76 6.71
C LEU A 354 -9.18 25.75 6.54
N GLY A 355 -10.28 25.32 5.93
CA GLY A 355 -11.46 26.16 5.70
C GLY A 355 -12.15 26.65 6.98
N LEU A 356 -11.90 26.04 8.14
CA LEU A 356 -12.42 26.49 9.43
C LEU A 356 -11.63 27.65 10.05
N PHE A 357 -10.42 27.92 9.56
CA PHE A 357 -9.53 28.97 10.08
C PHE A 357 -9.57 30.25 9.23
N ILE A 358 -10.64 30.47 8.46
CA ILE A 358 -10.84 31.72 7.70
C ILE A 358 -11.84 32.62 8.42
N LEU A 359 -11.36 33.75 8.92
CA LEU A 359 -12.15 34.84 9.48
C LEU A 359 -12.74 35.70 8.36
N ASP A 360 -13.91 36.28 8.62
CA ASP A 360 -14.64 37.16 7.70
C ASP A 360 -14.82 36.55 6.29
N ALA A 361 -15.07 35.24 6.28
CA ALA A 361 -15.13 34.41 5.08
C ALA A 361 -16.11 34.93 4.02
N CYS A 362 -15.67 34.87 2.76
CA CYS A 362 -16.39 35.33 1.57
C CYS A 362 -16.70 36.84 1.58
N THR A 363 -15.81 37.65 2.17
CA THR A 363 -15.81 39.13 2.12
C THR A 363 -14.42 39.65 1.70
N PRO A 364 -14.26 40.92 1.28
CA PRO A 364 -12.95 41.50 0.99
C PRO A 364 -11.97 41.50 2.18
N GLU A 365 -12.48 41.41 3.41
CA GLU A 365 -11.70 41.41 4.65
C GLU A 365 -11.22 40.00 5.07
N ALA A 366 -11.54 38.97 4.27
CA ALA A 366 -11.25 37.57 4.57
C ALA A 366 -9.76 37.30 4.82
N ARG A 367 -9.45 36.62 5.93
CA ARG A 367 -8.07 36.34 6.36
C ARG A 367 -7.98 35.08 7.21
N VAL A 368 -6.78 34.51 7.30
CA VAL A 368 -6.52 33.33 8.12
C VAL A 368 -6.35 33.70 9.60
N ASP A 369 -7.00 32.95 10.49
CA ASP A 369 -6.72 32.87 11.92
C ASP A 369 -5.44 32.03 12.14
N TRP A 370 -4.28 32.67 11.97
CA TRP A 370 -2.99 32.00 12.11
C TRP A 370 -2.76 31.45 13.52
N ASP A 371 -3.25 32.11 14.57
CA ASP A 371 -3.06 31.67 15.95
C ASP A 371 -3.99 30.50 16.31
N GLY A 372 -5.26 30.54 15.88
CA GLY A 372 -6.16 29.39 15.99
C GLY A 372 -5.66 28.18 15.20
N LEU A 373 -5.09 28.40 14.01
CA LEU A 373 -4.46 27.36 13.20
C LEU A 373 -3.20 26.80 13.89
N ARG A 374 -2.38 27.65 14.51
CA ARG A 374 -1.19 27.25 15.30
C ARG A 374 -1.57 26.34 16.47
N ASP A 375 -2.56 26.75 17.26
CA ASP A 375 -3.10 25.98 18.39
C ASP A 375 -3.59 24.59 17.92
N ALA A 376 -4.23 24.51 16.74
CA ALA A 376 -4.65 23.26 16.13
C ALA A 376 -3.47 22.39 15.67
N ILE A 377 -2.48 22.97 14.97
CA ILE A 377 -1.26 22.26 14.51
C ILE A 377 -0.51 21.65 15.70
N HIS A 378 -0.29 22.42 16.76
CA HIS A 378 0.42 21.96 17.95
C HIS A 378 -0.36 20.84 18.67
N LEU A 379 -1.68 21.00 18.85
CA LEU A 379 -2.51 19.99 19.48
C LEU A 379 -2.60 18.70 18.66
N SER A 380 -2.69 18.81 17.32
CA SER A 380 -2.66 17.67 16.39
C SER A 380 -1.30 16.96 16.35
N THR A 381 -0.20 17.71 16.44
CA THR A 381 1.16 17.14 16.49
C THR A 381 1.35 16.31 17.76
N ARG A 382 0.96 16.83 18.93
CA ARG A 382 0.99 16.08 20.20
C ARG A 382 0.04 14.87 20.18
N TYR A 383 -1.16 15.03 19.61
CA TYR A 383 -2.10 13.92 19.42
C TYR A 383 -1.45 12.78 18.61
N LEU A 384 -0.77 13.10 17.50
CA LEU A 384 -0.13 12.10 16.66
C LEU A 384 1.13 11.48 17.30
N ASP A 385 1.91 12.22 18.10
CA ASP A 385 2.99 11.63 18.91
C ASP A 385 2.44 10.65 19.97
N ASN A 386 1.31 10.99 20.60
CA ASN A 386 0.64 10.08 21.54
C ASN A 386 0.09 8.82 20.84
N VAL A 387 -0.41 8.93 19.60
CA VAL A 387 -0.95 7.78 18.86
C VAL A 387 0.09 6.67 18.68
N ILE A 388 1.38 7.00 18.51
CA ILE A 388 2.47 6.00 18.42
C ILE A 388 2.53 5.13 19.67
N ASP A 389 2.39 5.72 20.86
CA ASP A 389 2.47 5.01 22.14
C ASP A 389 1.13 4.34 22.53
N ALA A 390 0.00 4.83 21.99
CA ALA A 390 -1.32 4.22 22.12
C ALA A 390 -1.55 3.03 21.17
N ASN A 391 -0.68 2.86 20.16
CA ASN A 391 -0.84 1.88 19.08
C ASN A 391 -0.59 0.44 19.54
N ASN A 392 -1.34 -0.49 18.96
CA ASN A 392 -1.06 -1.92 19.02
C ASN A 392 -0.65 -2.40 17.62
N TYR A 393 0.65 -2.41 17.34
CA TYR A 393 1.18 -2.86 16.06
C TYR A 393 1.07 -4.39 15.92
N PRO A 394 0.78 -4.92 14.72
CA PRO A 394 0.55 -6.34 14.52
C PRO A 394 1.83 -7.20 14.56
N LEU A 395 3.01 -6.57 14.58
CA LEU A 395 4.33 -7.20 14.49
C LEU A 395 5.34 -6.44 15.39
N PRO A 396 6.18 -7.14 16.19
CA PRO A 396 7.18 -6.50 17.05
C PRO A 396 8.22 -5.65 16.31
N GLU A 397 8.57 -6.03 15.08
CA GLU A 397 9.51 -5.32 14.21
C GLU A 397 8.98 -3.92 13.88
N ILE A 398 7.68 -3.83 13.59
CA ILE A 398 7.00 -2.57 13.31
C ILE A 398 6.93 -1.71 14.57
N ASP A 399 6.58 -2.31 15.73
CA ASP A 399 6.54 -1.61 17.01
C ASP A 399 7.89 -0.95 17.35
N ALA A 400 8.98 -1.70 17.17
CA ALA A 400 10.34 -1.23 17.42
C ALA A 400 10.74 -0.07 16.48
N VAL A 401 10.58 -0.23 15.16
CA VAL A 401 10.95 0.80 14.18
C VAL A 401 10.11 2.06 14.35
N CYS A 402 8.79 1.92 14.56
CA CYS A 402 7.89 3.05 14.76
C CYS A 402 8.20 3.82 16.05
N LYS A 403 8.55 3.14 17.15
CA LYS A 403 8.97 3.81 18.40
C LYS A 403 10.38 4.42 18.32
N ALA A 404 11.26 3.88 17.46
CA ALA A 404 12.61 4.40 17.28
C ALA A 404 12.68 5.66 16.42
N ASN A 405 11.89 5.75 15.33
CA ASN A 405 11.86 6.90 14.42
C ASN A 405 10.70 7.88 14.71
N ARG A 406 9.59 7.38 15.26
CA ARG A 406 8.39 8.18 15.63
C ARG A 406 7.82 9.05 14.50
N LYS A 407 7.86 8.59 13.23
CA LYS A 407 7.26 9.34 12.10
C LYS A 407 5.75 9.51 12.28
N ILE A 408 5.27 10.73 12.13
CA ILE A 408 3.84 11.08 12.07
C ILE A 408 3.52 11.77 10.74
N GLY A 409 2.26 11.70 10.33
CA GLY A 409 1.78 12.36 9.12
C GLY A 409 0.66 13.35 9.43
N LEU A 410 1.03 14.55 9.87
CA LEU A 410 0.10 15.67 9.93
C LEU A 410 -0.05 16.26 8.52
N GLY A 411 -1.29 16.37 8.06
CA GLY A 411 -1.62 16.98 6.77
C GLY A 411 -2.82 17.91 6.86
N VAL A 412 -3.39 18.23 5.70
CA VAL A 412 -4.51 19.17 5.55
C VAL A 412 -5.71 18.52 4.85
N MET A 413 -6.86 19.16 5.00
CA MET A 413 -8.10 18.99 4.24
C MET A 413 -8.83 20.35 4.21
N GLY A 414 -9.89 20.49 3.44
CA GLY A 414 -10.61 21.77 3.35
C GLY A 414 -9.82 22.88 2.64
N PHE A 415 -8.78 22.55 1.85
CA PHE A 415 -7.95 23.56 1.17
C PHE A 415 -8.74 24.32 0.08
N ALA A 416 -9.55 23.63 -0.72
CA ALA A 416 -10.41 24.31 -1.70
C ALA A 416 -11.45 25.20 -0.99
N ASP A 417 -12.01 24.75 0.14
CA ASP A 417 -12.90 25.57 0.97
C ASP A 417 -12.19 26.80 1.55
N ALA A 418 -10.90 26.69 1.92
CA ALA A 418 -10.11 27.83 2.36
C ALA A 418 -9.92 28.86 1.24
N LEU A 419 -9.58 28.43 0.02
CA LEU A 419 -9.46 29.33 -1.15
C LEU A 419 -10.81 30.00 -1.49
N TYR A 420 -11.91 29.24 -1.50
CA TYR A 420 -13.26 29.79 -1.72
C TYR A 420 -13.61 30.86 -0.67
N ARG A 421 -13.28 30.62 0.59
CA ARG A 421 -13.52 31.56 1.71
C ARG A 421 -12.62 32.79 1.67
N LEU A 422 -11.45 32.68 1.06
CA LEU A 422 -10.53 33.78 0.76
C LEU A 422 -10.83 34.48 -0.58
N ASN A 423 -11.84 34.05 -1.35
CA ASN A 423 -12.19 34.57 -2.68
C ASN A 423 -11.06 34.37 -3.74
N VAL A 424 -10.24 33.33 -3.58
CA VAL A 424 -9.07 32.99 -4.43
C VAL A 424 -9.39 31.82 -5.35
N ALA A 425 -8.89 31.88 -6.59
CA ALA A 425 -9.01 30.80 -7.57
C ALA A 425 -7.92 29.73 -7.39
N TYR A 426 -8.29 28.44 -7.42
CA TYR A 426 -7.32 27.33 -7.30
C TYR A 426 -6.29 27.34 -8.44
N ASN A 427 -6.75 27.55 -9.68
CA ASN A 427 -5.97 27.65 -10.90
C ASN A 427 -5.41 29.07 -11.11
N SER A 428 -4.65 29.57 -10.13
CA SER A 428 -3.98 30.87 -10.23
C SER A 428 -2.69 30.92 -9.40
N ASP A 429 -1.76 31.81 -9.75
CA ASP A 429 -0.53 32.02 -8.98
C ASP A 429 -0.81 32.42 -7.53
N GLU A 430 -1.95 33.08 -7.28
CA GLU A 430 -2.41 33.41 -5.93
C GLU A 430 -2.82 32.16 -5.15
N GLY A 431 -3.58 31.25 -5.78
CA GLY A 431 -3.91 29.93 -5.22
C GLY A 431 -2.66 29.12 -4.89
N VAL A 432 -1.68 29.09 -5.81
CA VAL A 432 -0.39 28.40 -5.62
C VAL A 432 0.41 29.01 -4.47
N ARG A 433 0.51 30.35 -4.39
CA ARG A 433 1.14 31.06 -3.24
C ARG A 433 0.42 30.79 -1.92
N TRP A 434 -0.91 30.65 -1.92
CA TRP A 434 -1.65 30.26 -0.72
C TRP A 434 -1.39 28.80 -0.32
N GLY A 435 -1.29 27.88 -1.29
CA GLY A 435 -0.89 26.49 -1.04
C GLY A 435 0.49 26.40 -0.39
N GLU A 436 1.47 27.12 -0.94
CA GLU A 436 2.82 27.24 -0.36
C GLU A 436 2.79 27.83 1.06
N ARG A 437 2.08 28.94 1.26
CA ARG A 437 1.97 29.60 2.57
C ARG A 437 1.31 28.72 3.63
N PHE A 438 0.26 27.96 3.28
CA PHE A 438 -0.35 26.99 4.19
C PHE A 438 0.56 25.78 4.45
N GLY A 439 1.23 25.25 3.41
CA GLY A 439 2.21 24.18 3.55
C GLY A 439 3.33 24.57 4.50
N GLN A 440 3.95 25.73 4.28
CA GLN A 440 5.00 26.27 5.15
C GLN A 440 4.51 26.42 6.59
N PHE A 441 3.39 27.09 6.82
CA PHE A 441 2.91 27.34 8.18
C PHE A 441 2.58 26.06 8.95
N VAL A 442 1.97 25.06 8.28
CA VAL A 442 1.69 23.75 8.88
C VAL A 442 2.98 23.01 9.20
N ASN A 443 3.99 23.08 8.32
CA ASN A 443 5.27 22.41 8.49
C ASN A 443 6.12 23.02 9.61
N ASP A 444 6.34 24.33 9.56
CA ASP A 444 7.18 25.05 10.51
C ASP A 444 6.62 24.94 11.93
N GLU A 445 5.29 25.06 12.11
CA GLU A 445 4.66 24.92 13.42
C GLU A 445 4.53 23.47 13.90
N ALA A 446 4.40 22.49 13.00
CA ALA A 446 4.51 21.08 13.39
C ALA A 446 5.92 20.76 13.91
N HIS A 447 6.97 21.29 13.26
CA HIS A 447 8.35 21.14 13.74
C HIS A 447 8.59 21.90 15.05
N ASN A 448 8.02 23.10 15.24
CA ASN A 448 8.11 23.83 16.51
C ASN A 448 7.49 23.03 17.67
N CYS A 449 6.31 22.43 17.45
CA CYS A 449 5.68 21.57 18.44
C CYS A 449 6.50 20.28 18.66
N CYS A 450 7.03 19.67 17.59
CA CYS A 450 7.90 18.51 17.66
C CYS A 450 9.18 18.76 18.49
N GLU A 451 9.78 19.94 18.35
CA GLU A 451 10.93 20.37 19.15
C GLU A 451 10.54 20.63 20.62
N GLN A 452 9.39 21.24 20.90
CA GLN A 452 8.88 21.35 22.26
C GLN A 452 8.69 19.97 22.89
N LEU A 453 8.07 19.02 22.18
CA LEU A 453 7.91 17.64 22.64
C LEU A 453 9.25 16.92 22.81
N ALA A 454 10.29 17.28 22.06
CA ALA A 454 11.64 16.74 22.24
C ALA A 454 12.26 17.21 23.57
N ARG A 455 11.97 18.45 23.98
CA ARG A 455 12.38 19.03 25.27
C ARG A 455 11.56 18.46 26.44
N GLU A 456 10.27 18.18 26.24
CA GLU A 456 9.39 17.58 27.26
C GLU A 456 9.58 16.07 27.45
N ARG A 457 9.82 15.31 26.38
CA ARG A 457 9.74 13.83 26.35
C ARG A 457 11.01 13.13 25.86
N GLY A 458 12.04 13.89 25.49
CA GLY A 458 13.21 13.40 24.76
C GLY A 458 12.98 13.27 23.25
N CYS A 459 14.07 13.36 22.48
CA CYS A 459 14.06 13.16 21.03
C CYS A 459 13.66 11.71 20.66
N PHE A 460 13.39 11.44 19.37
CA PHE A 460 13.26 10.05 18.90
C PHE A 460 14.59 9.29 19.05
N ALA A 461 14.54 7.96 19.20
CA ALA A 461 15.71 7.17 19.59
C ALA A 461 16.84 7.25 18.54
N ASN A 462 16.48 7.23 17.25
CA ASN A 462 17.41 7.36 16.13
C ASN A 462 17.72 8.83 15.76
N TRP A 463 17.50 9.80 16.67
CA TRP A 463 17.77 11.20 16.39
C TRP A 463 19.26 11.48 16.20
N LYS A 464 20.14 10.82 16.97
CA LYS A 464 21.59 11.00 16.82
C LYS A 464 22.06 10.40 15.48
N GLY A 465 22.75 11.19 14.67
CA GLY A 465 23.12 10.85 13.29
C GLY A 465 22.01 11.06 12.25
N SER A 466 20.81 11.50 12.66
CA SER A 466 19.74 11.90 11.72
C SER A 466 20.11 13.21 11.00
N ILE A 467 19.36 13.61 9.97
CA ILE A 467 19.52 14.96 9.38
C ILE A 467 19.20 16.06 10.40
N TRP A 468 18.32 15.78 11.37
CA TRP A 468 17.96 16.72 12.44
C TRP A 468 19.14 17.00 13.38
N ASP A 469 19.94 15.99 13.71
CA ASP A 469 21.18 16.14 14.48
C ASP A 469 22.33 16.70 13.62
N THR A 470 22.52 16.19 12.40
CA THR A 470 23.73 16.44 11.59
C THR A 470 23.67 17.63 10.63
N ARG A 471 22.49 17.96 10.07
CA ARG A 471 22.31 19.09 9.13
C ARG A 471 21.61 20.29 9.78
N HIS A 472 20.59 20.04 10.62
CA HIS A 472 19.74 21.10 11.19
C HIS A 472 20.07 21.45 12.65
N HIS A 473 20.86 20.61 13.33
CA HIS A 473 21.20 20.72 14.76
C HIS A 473 19.98 20.96 15.69
N ARG A 474 18.82 20.42 15.31
CA ARG A 474 17.51 20.66 15.94
C ARG A 474 17.06 19.42 16.73
N PRO A 475 16.80 19.51 18.04
CA PRO A 475 16.25 18.40 18.81
C PRO A 475 14.80 18.13 18.41
N MET A 476 14.48 16.91 17.95
CA MET A 476 13.19 16.58 17.36
C MET A 476 12.59 15.31 17.98
N ARG A 477 11.28 15.34 18.26
CA ARG A 477 10.52 14.22 18.83
C ARG A 477 10.13 13.14 17.81
N ASN A 478 10.04 13.52 16.54
CA ASN A 478 9.49 12.73 15.43
C ASN A 478 10.42 12.90 14.22
N ALA A 479 10.76 11.82 13.51
CA ALA A 479 11.67 11.91 12.36
C ALA A 479 11.04 12.58 11.12
N CYS A 480 9.72 12.43 10.95
CA CYS A 480 8.87 13.22 10.05
C CYS A 480 7.67 13.73 10.84
N CYS A 481 7.19 14.92 10.50
CA CYS A 481 5.97 15.52 11.03
C CYS A 481 4.87 15.67 9.98
N THR A 482 5.20 16.02 8.72
CA THR A 482 4.21 16.43 7.71
C THR A 482 4.04 15.50 6.50
N THR A 483 2.85 15.54 5.91
CA THR A 483 2.42 14.79 4.71
C THR A 483 1.20 15.45 4.06
N VAL A 484 0.80 15.03 2.86
CA VAL A 484 -0.56 15.30 2.36
C VAL A 484 -1.22 13.99 1.92
N ALA A 485 -2.12 13.49 2.76
CA ALA A 485 -2.80 12.21 2.59
C ALA A 485 -4.16 12.33 1.90
N PRO A 486 -4.68 11.28 1.24
CA PRO A 486 -6.00 11.29 0.62
C PRO A 486 -7.08 11.15 1.70
N THR A 487 -7.72 12.27 2.06
CA THR A 487 -8.62 12.35 3.23
C THR A 487 -10.05 11.85 2.96
N GLY A 488 -10.29 11.09 1.89
CA GLY A 488 -11.61 10.94 1.24
C GLY A 488 -12.76 10.36 2.06
N THR A 489 -12.53 9.81 3.26
CA THR A 489 -13.63 9.50 4.23
C THR A 489 -13.64 10.43 5.44
N ILE A 490 -12.50 11.00 5.85
CA ILE A 490 -12.42 11.89 7.03
C ILE A 490 -12.82 13.33 6.71
N SER A 491 -12.60 13.81 5.48
CA SER A 491 -13.13 15.12 5.04
C SER A 491 -14.64 15.07 4.82
N ILE A 492 -15.22 13.91 4.53
CA ILE A 492 -16.68 13.70 4.57
C ILE A 492 -17.20 13.84 6.02
N ILE A 493 -16.50 13.27 7.01
CA ILE A 493 -16.88 13.40 8.43
C ILE A 493 -16.75 14.85 8.91
N ALA A 494 -15.72 15.58 8.43
CA ALA A 494 -15.48 16.99 8.72
C ALA A 494 -16.19 17.98 7.75
N ASN A 495 -17.04 17.49 6.84
CA ASN A 495 -17.79 18.27 5.85
C ASN A 495 -16.97 19.27 5.03
N CYS A 496 -15.90 18.82 4.35
CA CYS A 496 -15.00 19.66 3.56
C CYS A 496 -14.37 18.93 2.35
N SER A 497 -13.69 19.70 1.49
CA SER A 497 -12.83 19.22 0.40
C SER A 497 -11.70 18.29 0.89
N GLY A 498 -11.26 17.38 0.03
CA GLY A 498 -10.30 16.34 0.40
C GLY A 498 -8.85 16.75 0.20
N GLY A 499 -7.99 16.59 1.20
CA GLY A 499 -6.55 16.88 1.07
C GLY A 499 -6.27 18.31 0.58
N ILE A 500 -5.44 18.41 -0.47
CA ILE A 500 -5.25 19.61 -1.29
C ILE A 500 -5.97 19.52 -2.65
N GLU A 501 -6.86 18.55 -2.82
CA GLU A 501 -7.65 18.38 -4.05
C GLU A 501 -8.70 19.51 -4.18
N PRO A 502 -8.96 20.01 -5.40
CA PRO A 502 -10.12 20.83 -5.66
C PRO A 502 -11.41 19.99 -5.57
N MET A 503 -12.56 20.65 -5.46
CA MET A 503 -13.84 19.96 -5.47
C MET A 503 -14.09 19.28 -6.82
N PHE A 504 -14.54 18.01 -6.83
CA PHE A 504 -14.92 17.34 -8.07
C PHE A 504 -16.21 17.92 -8.68
N SER A 505 -17.12 18.39 -7.83
CA SER A 505 -18.32 19.18 -8.15
C SER A 505 -18.69 20.04 -6.93
N LEU A 506 -19.45 21.11 -7.12
CA LEU A 506 -20.06 21.89 -6.04
C LEU A 506 -21.34 21.25 -5.50
N ALA A 507 -21.99 20.39 -6.28
CA ALA A 507 -23.20 19.66 -5.90
C ALA A 507 -23.15 18.20 -6.37
N PHE A 508 -23.62 17.27 -5.54
CA PHE A 508 -23.59 15.83 -5.81
C PHE A 508 -24.95 15.20 -5.50
N ILE A 509 -25.46 14.40 -6.44
CA ILE A 509 -26.54 13.45 -6.17
C ILE A 509 -25.96 12.24 -5.43
N ARG A 510 -26.46 11.96 -4.21
CA ARG A 510 -26.15 10.71 -3.51
C ARG A 510 -27.33 9.74 -3.55
N ASN A 511 -27.13 8.64 -4.27
CA ASN A 511 -27.95 7.43 -4.15
C ASN A 511 -27.72 6.84 -2.75
N VAL A 512 -28.75 6.79 -1.90
CA VAL A 512 -28.61 6.34 -0.51
C VAL A 512 -28.50 4.81 -0.47
N LEU A 513 -27.37 4.32 0.02
CA LEU A 513 -27.07 2.88 0.14
C LEU A 513 -28.21 2.11 0.84
N ARG A 514 -28.75 1.09 0.16
CA ARG A 514 -29.73 0.08 0.65
C ARG A 514 -30.70 0.59 1.74
N GLY A 515 -31.68 1.40 1.33
CA GLY A 515 -32.79 1.77 2.21
C GLY A 515 -33.80 2.74 1.60
N GLN A 516 -33.37 3.51 0.59
CA GLN A 516 -34.21 4.47 -0.13
C GLN A 516 -35.40 3.77 -0.80
N LYS A 517 -36.62 4.25 -0.55
CA LYS A 517 -37.84 3.69 -1.15
C LYS A 517 -37.97 4.16 -2.59
N GLN A 518 -38.53 3.29 -3.43
CA GLN A 518 -38.74 3.56 -4.86
C GLN A 518 -39.73 4.73 -5.02
N GLY A 519 -39.21 5.93 -5.32
CA GLY A 519 -39.97 7.18 -5.43
C GLY A 519 -39.45 8.35 -4.57
N GLU A 520 -38.52 8.12 -3.63
CA GLU A 520 -37.88 9.21 -2.88
C GLU A 520 -36.90 9.99 -3.77
N LYS A 521 -36.95 11.34 -3.74
CA LYS A 521 -36.00 12.18 -4.49
C LYS A 521 -34.54 11.88 -4.05
N PRO A 522 -33.56 11.95 -4.97
CA PRO A 522 -32.14 11.87 -4.59
C PRO A 522 -31.77 13.06 -3.69
N LEU A 523 -30.92 12.82 -2.69
CA LEU A 523 -30.38 13.89 -1.86
C LEU A 523 -29.28 14.62 -2.64
N ILE A 524 -29.46 15.92 -2.89
CA ILE A 524 -28.44 16.79 -3.49
C ILE A 524 -27.65 17.44 -2.35
N GLU A 525 -26.42 16.97 -2.14
CA GLU A 525 -25.49 17.55 -1.18
C GLU A 525 -24.67 18.63 -1.88
N VAL A 526 -24.58 19.82 -1.28
CA VAL A 526 -23.97 21.02 -1.91
C VAL A 526 -22.91 21.56 -0.97
N ASN A 527 -21.77 22.02 -1.52
CA ASN A 527 -20.74 22.70 -0.74
C ASN A 527 -21.34 23.90 0.02
N GLU A 528 -21.19 23.93 1.35
CA GLU A 528 -21.86 24.94 2.18
C GLU A 528 -21.32 26.36 1.94
N THR A 529 -20.02 26.50 1.62
CA THR A 529 -19.40 27.79 1.29
C THR A 529 -20.03 28.35 -0.01
N PHE A 530 -20.15 27.53 -1.05
CA PHE A 530 -20.86 27.91 -2.27
C PHE A 530 -22.34 28.22 -2.01
N ARG A 531 -23.05 27.36 -1.27
CA ARG A 531 -24.47 27.54 -0.94
C ARG A 531 -24.73 28.84 -0.17
N GLU A 532 -23.82 29.23 0.72
CA GLU A 532 -23.90 30.52 1.42
C GLU A 532 -23.70 31.71 0.47
N VAL A 533 -22.65 31.70 -0.36
CA VAL A 533 -22.37 32.81 -1.30
C VAL A 533 -23.47 32.93 -2.35
N ALA A 534 -23.91 31.81 -2.95
CA ALA A 534 -25.01 31.77 -3.91
C ALA A 534 -26.32 32.31 -3.32
N ARG A 535 -26.61 32.01 -2.04
CA ARG A 535 -27.77 32.57 -1.33
C ARG A 535 -27.61 34.08 -1.08
N ARG A 536 -26.44 34.53 -0.60
CA ARG A 536 -26.15 35.97 -0.37
C ARG A 536 -26.22 36.79 -1.66
N ARG A 537 -25.82 36.21 -2.80
CA ARG A 537 -25.87 36.81 -4.16
C ARG A 537 -27.23 36.65 -4.86
N GLY A 538 -28.19 35.92 -4.27
CA GLY A 538 -29.53 35.73 -4.84
C GLY A 538 -29.65 34.75 -6.02
N ILE A 539 -28.59 34.02 -6.36
CA ILE A 539 -28.54 33.11 -7.53
C ILE A 539 -28.88 31.64 -7.19
N LEU A 540 -29.07 31.30 -5.92
CA LEU A 540 -29.33 29.92 -5.49
C LEU A 540 -30.74 29.47 -5.87
N SER A 541 -30.87 28.70 -6.95
CA SER A 541 -32.11 28.03 -7.38
C SER A 541 -31.96 26.50 -7.37
N ASP A 542 -33.07 25.77 -7.25
CA ASP A 542 -33.07 24.30 -7.37
C ASP A 542 -32.58 23.85 -8.76
N GLU A 543 -32.88 24.62 -9.81
CA GLU A 543 -32.42 24.37 -11.18
C GLU A 543 -30.89 24.48 -11.32
N LEU A 544 -30.27 25.49 -10.70
CA LEU A 544 -28.81 25.62 -10.65
C LEU A 544 -28.17 24.44 -9.92
N LEU A 545 -28.82 23.93 -8.87
CA LEU A 545 -28.34 22.76 -8.11
C LEU A 545 -28.51 21.45 -8.88
N GLU A 546 -29.63 21.25 -9.61
CA GLU A 546 -29.84 20.09 -10.47
C GLU A 546 -28.90 20.10 -11.69
N ARG A 547 -28.60 21.28 -12.25
CA ARG A 547 -27.56 21.47 -13.29
C ARG A 547 -26.18 21.16 -12.74
N LEU A 548 -25.76 21.76 -11.62
CA LEU A 548 -24.46 21.45 -11.00
C LEU A 548 -24.29 19.95 -10.68
N ALA A 549 -25.33 19.28 -10.19
CA ALA A 549 -25.28 17.84 -9.91
C ALA A 549 -25.30 16.93 -11.16
N THR A 550 -25.52 17.51 -12.35
CA THR A 550 -25.57 16.81 -13.66
C THR A 550 -24.39 17.19 -14.56
N GLU A 551 -23.83 18.39 -14.39
CA GLU A 551 -22.86 19.04 -15.28
C GLU A 551 -21.52 19.35 -14.59
N GLY A 552 -21.45 19.31 -13.25
CA GLY A 552 -20.21 19.36 -12.46
C GLY A 552 -19.61 20.75 -12.21
N THR A 553 -19.77 21.69 -13.14
CA THR A 553 -19.12 23.02 -13.13
C THR A 553 -20.11 24.19 -13.31
N LEU A 554 -19.68 25.38 -12.91
CA LEU A 554 -20.32 26.68 -13.18
C LEU A 554 -19.89 27.32 -14.51
N ALA A 555 -18.79 26.87 -15.14
CA ALA A 555 -18.08 27.61 -16.17
C ALA A 555 -18.98 28.02 -17.37
N HIS A 556 -19.76 27.07 -17.88
CA HIS A 556 -20.70 27.24 -18.99
C HIS A 556 -22.12 27.69 -18.56
N ILE A 557 -22.31 28.15 -17.32
CA ILE A 557 -23.61 28.60 -16.81
C ILE A 557 -23.66 30.13 -16.88
N ASP A 558 -24.29 30.67 -17.93
CA ASP A 558 -24.34 32.12 -18.20
C ASP A 558 -25.06 32.94 -17.11
N GLU A 559 -25.94 32.32 -16.33
CA GLU A 559 -26.64 32.96 -15.21
C GLU A 559 -25.75 33.20 -13.98
N VAL A 560 -24.54 32.63 -13.95
CA VAL A 560 -23.61 32.72 -12.82
C VAL A 560 -22.58 33.84 -13.06
N PRO A 561 -22.46 34.82 -12.13
CA PRO A 561 -21.44 35.85 -12.20
C PRO A 561 -20.00 35.31 -12.33
N GLU A 562 -19.21 35.96 -13.19
CA GLU A 562 -17.85 35.53 -13.54
C GLU A 562 -16.89 35.52 -12.34
N ASP A 563 -17.11 36.39 -11.35
CA ASP A 563 -16.33 36.38 -10.11
C ASP A 563 -16.53 35.10 -9.28
N LEU A 564 -17.70 34.47 -9.39
CA LEU A 564 -17.99 33.17 -8.78
C LEU A 564 -17.47 32.01 -9.62
N LYS A 565 -17.61 32.06 -10.95
CA LYS A 565 -17.03 31.05 -11.85
C LYS A 565 -15.52 30.91 -11.65
N ARG A 566 -14.81 32.04 -11.57
CA ARG A 566 -13.37 32.14 -11.31
C ARG A 566 -12.93 31.47 -10.00
N VAL A 567 -13.75 31.58 -8.93
CA VAL A 567 -13.38 31.11 -7.58
C VAL A 567 -13.79 29.66 -7.35
N PHE A 568 -15.04 29.32 -7.67
CA PHE A 568 -15.65 28.02 -7.38
C PHE A 568 -15.38 26.99 -8.50
N VAL A 569 -14.13 26.93 -8.97
CA VAL A 569 -13.65 25.99 -9.99
C VAL A 569 -13.59 24.55 -9.48
N CYS A 570 -14.07 23.62 -10.29
CA CYS A 570 -14.03 22.19 -10.02
C CYS A 570 -12.80 21.52 -10.66
N ALA A 571 -12.55 20.26 -10.30
CA ALA A 571 -11.39 19.49 -10.73
C ALA A 571 -11.23 19.33 -12.26
N HIS A 572 -12.30 19.53 -13.04
CA HIS A 572 -12.32 19.47 -14.51
C HIS A 572 -12.21 20.85 -15.19
N ASP A 573 -12.33 21.95 -14.43
CA ASP A 573 -12.06 23.32 -14.89
C ASP A 573 -10.58 23.71 -14.74
N ILE A 574 -9.80 22.88 -14.05
CA ILE A 574 -8.41 23.12 -13.65
C ILE A 574 -7.51 22.34 -14.59
N THR A 575 -6.56 23.02 -15.23
CA THR A 575 -5.63 22.35 -16.15
C THR A 575 -4.59 21.50 -15.39
N PRO A 576 -4.02 20.46 -16.01
CA PRO A 576 -3.05 19.57 -15.36
C PRO A 576 -1.84 20.30 -14.75
N GLU A 577 -1.41 21.39 -15.38
CA GLU A 577 -0.26 22.21 -14.96
C GLU A 577 -0.53 22.88 -13.61
N TRP A 578 -1.74 23.43 -13.41
CA TRP A 578 -2.15 24.04 -12.13
C TRP A 578 -2.23 23.02 -11.00
N HIS A 579 -2.69 21.79 -11.27
CA HIS A 579 -2.62 20.71 -10.29
C HIS A 579 -1.16 20.39 -9.90
N MET A 580 -0.24 20.37 -10.88
CA MET A 580 1.16 20.03 -10.67
C MET A 580 1.91 21.13 -9.90
N GLN A 581 1.67 22.40 -10.24
CA GLN A 581 2.21 23.55 -9.50
C GLN A 581 1.68 23.60 -8.05
N MET A 582 0.39 23.31 -7.83
CA MET A 582 -0.17 23.24 -6.47
C MET A 582 0.46 22.10 -5.66
N GLN A 583 0.69 20.94 -6.26
CA GLN A 583 1.42 19.85 -5.61
C GLN A 583 2.84 20.28 -5.23
N ALA A 584 3.57 20.93 -6.14
CA ALA A 584 4.93 21.41 -5.88
C ALA A 584 4.98 22.45 -4.75
N ALA A 585 4.03 23.38 -4.70
CA ALA A 585 3.91 24.40 -3.66
C ALA A 585 3.79 23.80 -2.25
N PHE A 586 2.97 22.76 -2.07
CA PHE A 586 2.93 22.01 -0.81
C PHE A 586 4.18 21.13 -0.61
N GLN A 587 4.73 20.53 -1.68
CA GLN A 587 5.85 19.60 -1.58
C GLN A 587 7.16 20.27 -1.12
N ARG A 588 7.35 21.56 -1.40
CA ARG A 588 8.45 22.38 -0.86
C ARG A 588 8.47 22.45 0.67
N HIS A 589 7.33 22.26 1.32
CA HIS A 589 7.16 22.31 2.77
C HIS A 589 6.56 21.00 3.31
N ASN A 590 7.21 19.87 2.98
CA ASN A 590 6.71 18.56 3.37
C ASN A 590 7.83 17.52 3.63
N ASP A 591 7.86 16.96 4.83
CA ASP A 591 8.84 15.96 5.26
C ASP A 591 8.70 14.66 4.45
N SER A 592 7.49 14.07 4.46
CA SER A 592 7.15 12.89 3.66
C SER A 592 6.78 13.31 2.23
N SER A 593 5.68 12.80 1.67
CA SER A 593 5.27 13.02 0.28
C SER A 593 3.78 13.42 0.21
N ILE A 594 3.29 13.62 -1.00
CA ILE A 594 1.94 14.10 -1.30
C ILE A 594 1.18 13.13 -2.19
N SER A 595 0.01 12.71 -1.72
CA SER A 595 -1.02 12.07 -2.54
C SER A 595 -1.84 13.16 -3.23
N LYS A 596 -1.56 13.40 -4.52
CA LYS A 596 -2.33 14.27 -5.41
C LYS A 596 -2.64 13.52 -6.71
N THR A 597 -3.87 13.65 -7.18
CA THR A 597 -4.28 13.21 -8.52
C THR A 597 -4.14 14.39 -9.49
N ILE A 598 -3.31 14.28 -10.52
CA ILE A 598 -3.36 15.23 -11.64
C ILE A 598 -4.46 14.76 -12.60
N ASN A 599 -5.63 15.40 -12.56
CA ASN A 599 -6.73 15.09 -13.46
C ASN A 599 -6.46 15.61 -14.87
N PHE A 600 -6.92 14.86 -15.87
CA PHE A 600 -6.90 15.25 -17.29
C PHE A 600 -8.30 15.08 -17.90
N PRO A 601 -8.75 16.00 -18.80
CA PRO A 601 -9.99 15.82 -19.53
C PRO A 601 -9.93 14.60 -20.46
N HIS A 602 -11.09 14.04 -20.83
CA HIS A 602 -11.15 12.81 -21.63
C HIS A 602 -10.38 12.90 -22.96
N SER A 603 -10.40 14.09 -23.57
CA SER A 603 -9.74 14.46 -24.83
C SER A 603 -8.22 14.70 -24.72
N ALA A 604 -7.63 14.63 -23.52
CA ALA A 604 -6.19 14.79 -23.36
C ALA A 604 -5.39 13.74 -24.14
N THR A 605 -4.18 14.10 -24.56
CA THR A 605 -3.26 13.25 -25.33
C THR A 605 -2.12 12.70 -24.47
N PRO A 606 -1.44 11.61 -24.90
CA PRO A 606 -0.24 11.11 -24.21
C PRO A 606 0.87 12.17 -24.07
N ALA A 607 1.05 13.05 -25.07
CA ALA A 607 2.05 14.12 -25.02
C ALA A 607 1.80 15.12 -23.87
N GLN A 608 0.53 15.41 -23.54
CA GLN A 608 0.21 16.26 -22.38
C GLN A 608 0.47 15.55 -21.04
N VAL A 609 0.39 14.22 -21.01
CA VAL A 609 0.81 13.43 -19.84
C VAL A 609 2.33 13.48 -19.68
N GLU A 610 3.11 13.38 -20.78
CA GLU A 610 4.56 13.56 -20.75
C GLU A 610 4.97 14.94 -20.20
N VAL A 611 4.33 16.03 -20.66
CA VAL A 611 4.62 17.39 -20.17
C VAL A 611 4.50 17.47 -18.65
N ILE A 612 3.47 16.86 -18.06
CA ILE A 612 3.30 16.85 -16.60
C ILE A 612 4.33 15.97 -15.89
N TYR A 613 4.73 14.84 -16.47
CA TYR A 613 5.78 14.00 -15.87
C TYR A 613 7.15 14.72 -15.86
N ARG A 614 7.46 15.48 -16.92
CA ARG A 614 8.66 16.34 -16.99
C ARG A 614 8.56 17.50 -15.99
N LEU A 615 7.43 18.22 -15.98
CA LEU A 615 7.17 19.31 -15.03
C LEU A 615 7.25 18.85 -13.56
N ALA A 616 6.83 17.62 -13.24
CA ALA A 616 6.98 17.04 -11.90
C ALA A 616 8.45 16.87 -11.48
N TYR A 617 9.32 16.49 -12.42
CA TYR A 617 10.76 16.37 -12.19
C TYR A 617 11.42 17.75 -12.03
N GLU A 618 11.12 18.69 -12.94
CA GLU A 618 11.60 20.08 -12.93
C GLU A 618 11.23 20.81 -11.63
N LEU A 619 10.00 20.62 -11.13
CA LEU A 619 9.54 21.18 -9.86
C LEU A 619 10.03 20.42 -8.60
N ARG A 620 10.94 19.44 -8.76
CA ARG A 620 11.51 18.58 -7.71
C ARG A 620 10.46 17.86 -6.84
N CYS A 621 9.33 17.46 -7.41
CA CYS A 621 8.35 16.66 -6.69
C CYS A 621 8.89 15.26 -6.37
N LYS A 622 8.43 14.64 -5.27
CA LYS A 622 8.84 13.28 -4.86
C LYS A 622 8.15 12.18 -5.69
N GLY A 623 7.07 12.51 -6.39
CA GLY A 623 6.38 11.63 -7.35
C GLY A 623 5.18 12.31 -8.02
N VAL A 624 4.57 11.62 -8.98
CA VAL A 624 3.40 12.09 -9.76
C VAL A 624 2.45 10.94 -10.07
N THR A 625 1.14 11.20 -9.99
CA THR A 625 0.07 10.28 -10.39
C THR A 625 -0.95 11.04 -11.24
N VAL A 626 -1.29 10.50 -12.42
CA VAL A 626 -2.23 11.12 -13.37
C VAL A 626 -3.50 10.30 -13.49
N TYR A 627 -4.63 10.97 -13.75
CA TYR A 627 -5.89 10.31 -14.02
C TYR A 627 -6.64 11.02 -15.15
N ARG A 628 -6.75 10.37 -16.32
CA ARG A 628 -7.54 10.88 -17.44
C ARG A 628 -8.99 10.43 -17.32
N ASP A 629 -9.92 11.35 -17.52
CA ASP A 629 -11.33 11.01 -17.56
C ASP A 629 -11.62 9.93 -18.62
N GLY A 630 -12.50 8.98 -18.29
CA GLY A 630 -12.77 7.79 -19.11
C GLY A 630 -11.64 6.76 -19.24
N CYS A 631 -10.50 6.88 -18.53
CA CYS A 631 -9.44 5.84 -18.56
C CYS A 631 -9.80 4.54 -17.80
N ARG A 632 -10.92 4.52 -17.06
CA ARG A 632 -11.48 3.31 -16.42
C ARG A 632 -13.00 3.29 -16.58
N SER A 633 -13.56 2.10 -16.80
CA SER A 633 -15.00 1.89 -17.01
C SER A 633 -15.89 2.12 -15.78
N HIS A 634 -15.29 2.19 -14.58
CA HIS A 634 -15.99 2.42 -13.32
C HIS A 634 -15.26 3.51 -12.54
N GLN A 635 -15.88 4.68 -12.44
CA GLN A 635 -15.36 5.83 -11.70
C GLN A 635 -16.03 5.91 -10.31
N PRO A 636 -15.28 6.13 -9.21
CA PRO A 636 -15.85 6.27 -7.86
C PRO A 636 -16.70 7.54 -7.67
N MET A 637 -16.49 8.55 -8.52
CA MET A 637 -17.29 9.77 -8.64
C MET A 637 -17.56 9.96 -10.13
N ALA A 638 -18.84 10.03 -10.50
CA ALA A 638 -19.29 10.04 -11.88
C ALA A 638 -20.49 11.01 -12.01
N LEU A 639 -20.58 11.75 -13.11
CA LEU A 639 -21.70 12.64 -13.38
C LEU A 639 -22.86 11.86 -14.01
N LYS A 640 -24.10 12.33 -13.81
CA LYS A 640 -25.32 11.62 -14.23
C LYS A 640 -25.35 11.22 -15.72
N LYS A 641 -24.63 11.95 -16.58
CA LYS A 641 -24.48 11.67 -18.02
C LYS A 641 -23.63 10.41 -18.33
N SER A 642 -22.63 10.04 -17.52
CA SER A 642 -21.81 8.84 -17.76
C SER A 642 -22.54 7.54 -17.40
N ASP A 643 -23.40 7.56 -16.38
CA ASP A 643 -24.28 6.44 -16.04
C ASP A 643 -25.25 6.11 -17.19
N GLU A 644 -25.81 7.14 -17.85
CA GLU A 644 -26.67 6.95 -19.02
C GLU A 644 -25.92 6.47 -20.26
N ALA A 645 -24.70 6.99 -20.52
CA ALA A 645 -23.88 6.52 -21.63
C ALA A 645 -23.53 5.03 -21.47
N THR A 646 -23.20 4.60 -20.25
CA THR A 646 -22.89 3.20 -19.92
C THR A 646 -24.11 2.29 -20.12
N LYS A 647 -25.31 2.74 -19.69
CA LYS A 647 -26.56 2.00 -19.92
C LYS A 647 -26.95 1.89 -21.40
N ARG A 648 -26.77 2.96 -22.18
CA ARG A 648 -27.06 2.93 -23.62
C ARG A 648 -26.15 1.95 -24.39
N GLN A 649 -25.00 1.56 -23.83
CA GLN A 649 -24.17 0.48 -24.36
C GLN A 649 -24.57 -0.92 -23.84
N SER A 650 -25.08 -1.08 -22.61
CA SER A 650 -25.60 -2.37 -22.14
C SER A 650 -26.92 -2.76 -22.79
N ASP A 651 -27.80 -1.79 -23.00
CA ASP A 651 -29.21 -2.02 -23.35
C ASP A 651 -29.41 -2.22 -24.87
N GLY A 652 -28.34 -2.02 -25.67
CA GLY A 652 -28.31 -2.26 -27.11
C GLY A 652 -28.19 -3.74 -27.53
N VAL A 653 -28.00 -4.68 -26.59
CA VAL A 653 -27.77 -6.11 -26.88
C VAL A 653 -28.82 -7.01 -26.22
N ASN A 654 -30.09 -6.79 -26.56
CA ASN A 654 -31.17 -7.78 -26.38
C ASN A 654 -32.32 -7.54 -27.37
N GLY A 655 -32.24 -8.14 -28.56
CA GLY A 655 -33.31 -8.07 -29.55
C GLY A 655 -34.49 -8.97 -29.18
N THR A 656 -35.63 -8.38 -28.80
CA THR A 656 -36.90 -9.11 -28.69
C THR A 656 -37.60 -9.17 -30.04
N GLU A 657 -37.72 -10.36 -30.62
CA GLU A 657 -38.47 -10.58 -31.87
C GLU A 657 -39.98 -10.32 -31.68
N PRO A 658 -40.62 -9.47 -32.51
CA PRO A 658 -42.07 -9.44 -32.63
C PRO A 658 -42.56 -10.60 -33.52
N ARG A 659 -43.73 -11.18 -33.19
CA ARG A 659 -44.34 -12.26 -33.97
C ARG A 659 -44.82 -11.78 -35.33
N GLY A 660 -44.49 -12.51 -36.40
CA GLY A 660 -44.99 -12.22 -37.75
C GLY A 660 -46.41 -12.72 -38.02
N GLN A 661 -47.13 -12.01 -38.89
CA GLN A 661 -48.39 -12.39 -39.56
C GLN A 661 -48.47 -11.66 -40.92
N GLY A 662 -49.18 -12.24 -41.91
CA GLY A 662 -49.83 -11.49 -43.00
C GLY A 662 -48.98 -11.04 -44.21
N GLU A 663 -48.68 -11.99 -45.10
CA GLU A 663 -49.05 -12.05 -46.54
C GLU A 663 -49.10 -10.81 -47.47
N ASP A 664 -48.90 -11.10 -48.77
CA ASP A 664 -49.26 -10.36 -50.00
C ASP A 664 -48.54 -9.06 -50.44
N GLY A 665 -48.48 -8.85 -51.77
CA GLY A 665 -48.63 -7.46 -52.28
C GLY A 665 -47.88 -6.96 -53.55
N THR A 666 -47.33 -7.82 -54.41
CA THR A 666 -46.71 -7.52 -55.74
C THR A 666 -47.04 -6.18 -56.49
N GLN A 667 -46.05 -5.67 -57.26
CA GLN A 667 -46.13 -4.65 -58.37
C GLN A 667 -46.06 -3.15 -57.99
N ALA A 668 -45.72 -2.20 -58.90
CA ALA A 668 -44.76 -2.17 -60.02
C ALA A 668 -44.63 -0.72 -60.61
N GLY A 669 -43.45 -0.36 -61.13
CA GLY A 669 -43.24 0.78 -62.07
C GLY A 669 -43.09 2.19 -61.46
N THR A 670 -42.67 3.26 -62.17
CA THR A 670 -41.50 3.50 -63.07
C THR A 670 -41.63 4.88 -63.78
N ALA A 671 -40.82 5.88 -63.41
CA ALA A 671 -40.48 7.11 -64.16
C ALA A 671 -39.33 7.84 -63.39
N ARG A 672 -38.20 8.40 -63.87
CA ARG A 672 -37.77 9.09 -65.13
C ARG A 672 -38.51 10.42 -65.40
N ALA A 673 -37.89 11.58 -65.70
CA ALA A 673 -36.50 12.06 -65.73
C ALA A 673 -36.52 13.62 -65.53
N THR A 674 -35.55 14.52 -65.78
CA THR A 674 -34.21 14.59 -66.44
C THR A 674 -33.47 15.81 -65.83
N ASN A 675 -32.14 15.80 -65.59
CA ASN A 675 -31.02 16.32 -66.41
C ASN A 675 -31.01 17.81 -66.80
N GLU A 676 -29.92 18.50 -66.45
CA GLU A 676 -29.05 19.47 -67.19
C GLU A 676 -27.98 19.95 -66.16
N GLU A 677 -26.66 19.73 -66.25
CA GLU A 677 -25.58 19.93 -67.26
C GLU A 677 -24.79 21.26 -67.10
N GLN A 678 -23.48 21.20 -67.35
CA GLN A 678 -22.48 22.28 -67.19
C GLN A 678 -22.18 22.97 -68.54
N PRO A 679 -21.50 24.15 -68.56
CA PRO A 679 -20.11 24.14 -69.09
C PRO A 679 -19.11 25.23 -68.60
N THR A 680 -17.83 24.83 -68.53
CA THR A 680 -16.55 25.53 -68.85
C THR A 680 -16.37 27.07 -68.83
N GLY A 681 -15.24 27.55 -68.27
CA GLY A 681 -14.60 28.85 -68.61
C GLY A 681 -13.47 29.30 -67.66
N GLU A 682 -12.32 29.75 -68.19
CA GLU A 682 -11.13 30.29 -67.48
C GLU A 682 -11.22 31.85 -67.37
N ASP A 683 -10.41 32.66 -66.67
CA ASP A 683 -9.13 32.50 -65.92
C ASP A 683 -8.93 33.70 -64.91
N VAL A 684 -7.72 33.85 -64.32
CA VAL A 684 -7.07 35.02 -63.68
C VAL A 684 -6.80 34.94 -62.14
N THR A 685 -5.61 34.42 -61.83
CA THR A 685 -4.66 34.72 -60.72
C THR A 685 -5.10 35.46 -59.43
N SER A 686 -4.87 34.84 -58.27
CA SER A 686 -3.84 35.25 -57.26
C SER A 686 -3.95 34.42 -55.97
N ALA A 687 -2.91 34.39 -55.12
CA ALA A 687 -2.80 33.48 -53.96
C ALA A 687 -2.47 34.18 -52.64
N VAL A 688 -3.10 33.73 -51.54
CA VAL A 688 -2.73 33.99 -50.13
C VAL A 688 -3.08 32.74 -49.29
N ALA A 689 -2.27 32.43 -48.27
CA ALA A 689 -2.37 31.23 -47.44
C ALA A 689 -3.30 31.38 -46.20
N PRO A 690 -3.80 30.26 -45.62
CA PRO A 690 -4.50 30.27 -44.33
C PRO A 690 -3.55 30.46 -43.13
N ALA A 691 -4.07 30.97 -42.00
CA ALA A 691 -3.26 31.47 -40.88
C ALA A 691 -3.02 30.46 -39.72
N GLU A 692 -1.93 30.67 -38.98
CA GLU A 692 -1.51 29.88 -37.81
C GLU A 692 -2.15 30.29 -36.48
N PRO A 693 -2.34 29.35 -35.52
CA PRO A 693 -2.68 29.66 -34.14
C PRO A 693 -1.44 29.79 -33.21
N GLY A 694 -0.79 30.95 -33.23
CA GLY A 694 -0.34 31.62 -32.00
C GLY A 694 0.69 30.96 -31.06
N GLN A 695 1.82 30.42 -31.57
CA GLN A 695 2.98 30.13 -30.70
C GLN A 695 3.66 31.43 -30.23
N GLY A 696 3.21 32.04 -29.13
CA GLY A 696 3.54 33.44 -28.83
C GLY A 696 3.64 33.89 -27.37
N ARG A 697 4.07 33.04 -26.42
CA ARG A 697 4.43 33.53 -25.05
C ARG A 697 5.38 32.69 -24.18
N MET A 698 5.92 31.57 -24.67
CA MET A 698 6.73 30.65 -23.84
C MET A 698 8.24 31.00 -23.80
N ARG A 699 8.74 31.89 -24.67
CA ARG A 699 10.19 32.05 -24.92
C ARG A 699 10.86 33.26 -24.26
N GLU A 700 10.08 34.10 -23.56
CA GLU A 700 10.54 35.39 -23.01
C GLU A 700 10.58 35.41 -21.46
N PHE A 701 10.22 34.29 -20.82
CA PHE A 701 10.21 34.14 -19.35
C PHE A 701 11.29 33.19 -18.79
N LEU A 702 12.13 32.61 -19.67
CA LEU A 702 13.14 31.59 -19.35
C LEU A 702 14.58 32.15 -19.27
N GLN A 703 14.75 33.45 -19.01
CA GLN A 703 16.08 34.11 -18.97
C GLN A 703 16.34 34.96 -17.72
N THR A 704 15.47 34.93 -16.70
CA THR A 704 15.51 35.89 -15.57
C THR A 704 15.87 35.28 -14.21
N ILE A 705 16.38 34.04 -14.16
CA ILE A 705 16.92 33.44 -12.93
C ILE A 705 18.30 32.84 -13.23
N ALA A 706 19.35 33.61 -12.95
CA ALA A 706 20.74 33.15 -12.90
C ALA A 706 21.25 33.27 -11.44
N PRO A 707 21.95 32.26 -10.88
CA PRO A 707 22.38 32.28 -9.48
C PRO A 707 23.76 32.94 -9.29
N ASP A 708 23.86 33.86 -8.33
CA ASP A 708 25.14 34.36 -7.82
C ASP A 708 25.80 33.32 -6.90
N ALA A 709 26.86 32.63 -7.36
CA ALA A 709 27.57 31.63 -6.57
C ALA A 709 29.05 31.43 -6.99
N ALA A 710 29.96 32.32 -6.61
CA ALA A 710 31.40 32.11 -6.83
C ALA A 710 32.36 32.88 -5.89
N ARG A 711 32.88 32.22 -4.83
CA ARG A 711 34.33 31.93 -4.59
C ARG A 711 34.72 31.73 -3.11
N ALA A 712 35.91 31.11 -2.96
CA ALA A 712 36.77 30.98 -1.76
C ALA A 712 36.35 29.90 -0.72
N ALA A 713 37.26 29.04 -0.22
CA ALA A 713 38.66 28.81 -0.60
C ALA A 713 39.23 27.44 -0.15
N SER A 714 40.29 27.03 -0.86
CA SER A 714 41.48 26.25 -0.41
C SER A 714 41.35 24.87 0.27
N GLU A 715 42.12 23.91 -0.27
CA GLU A 715 42.63 22.72 0.43
C GLU A 715 43.52 23.10 1.65
N PRO A 716 43.83 22.15 2.54
CA PRO A 716 45.08 21.39 2.34
C PRO A 716 44.98 19.89 2.66
N ALA A 717 46.05 19.16 2.34
CA ALA A 717 46.09 17.69 2.35
C ALA A 717 46.53 17.03 3.68
N ALA A 718 46.17 15.74 3.79
CA ALA A 718 46.87 14.65 4.47
C ALA A 718 47.21 14.76 5.97
N THR A 719 46.62 13.87 6.78
CA THR A 719 47.36 13.17 7.84
C THR A 719 46.78 11.78 8.11
N ARG A 720 47.63 10.75 8.13
CA ARG A 720 47.25 9.42 8.65
C ARG A 720 47.36 9.44 10.18
N ALA A 721 46.31 9.03 10.88
CA ALA A 721 46.33 8.75 12.31
C ALA A 721 45.82 7.32 12.56
N SER A 722 46.59 6.51 13.27
CA SER A 722 46.27 5.11 13.57
C SER A 722 45.50 4.95 14.89
N PHE A 723 44.61 3.96 14.94
CA PHE A 723 43.88 3.56 16.15
C PHE A 723 44.80 3.26 17.36
N PRO A 724 44.37 3.66 18.57
CA PRO A 724 44.61 2.90 19.80
C PRO A 724 43.33 2.21 20.29
N SER A 725 43.48 1.05 20.94
CA SER A 725 42.38 0.17 21.38
C SER A 725 41.68 0.64 22.66
N ALA A 726 40.36 0.49 22.73
CA ALA A 726 39.62 0.50 24.00
C ALA A 726 39.73 -0.87 24.70
N SER A 727 40.02 -0.86 26.01
CA SER A 727 40.23 -2.05 26.85
C SER A 727 38.93 -2.51 27.55
N PRO A 728 38.70 -3.81 27.83
CA PRO A 728 37.37 -4.31 28.20
C PRO A 728 37.11 -4.41 29.71
N PHE A 729 36.03 -3.78 30.18
CA PHE A 729 35.26 -4.14 31.40
C PHE A 729 33.85 -3.53 31.26
N ALA A 730 32.75 -4.14 31.71
CA ALA A 730 32.56 -5.46 32.31
C ALA A 730 31.22 -6.06 31.86
N ALA A 731 31.16 -7.38 31.67
CA ALA A 731 29.93 -8.11 31.39
C ALA A 731 29.45 -8.87 32.63
N SER A 732 28.18 -8.70 33.04
CA SER A 732 27.48 -9.61 33.95
C SER A 732 25.98 -9.28 34.04
N CYS A 733 25.13 -10.00 33.30
CA CYS A 733 23.74 -10.34 33.66
C CYS A 733 22.99 -11.08 32.52
N LEU A 734 23.54 -12.19 32.02
CA LEU A 734 22.80 -13.12 31.14
C LEU A 734 22.25 -14.28 31.96
N ARG A 735 20.94 -14.55 31.84
CA ARG A 735 20.33 -15.82 32.29
C ARG A 735 20.29 -16.80 31.11
N PRO A 736 20.49 -18.11 31.31
CA PRO A 736 20.41 -19.07 30.21
C PRO A 736 19.01 -19.13 29.60
N SER A 737 18.92 -18.99 28.28
CA SER A 737 17.73 -19.35 27.52
C SER A 737 17.57 -20.87 27.52
N VAL A 738 16.42 -21.38 27.97
CA VAL A 738 16.08 -22.79 27.78
C VAL A 738 15.88 -23.03 26.28
N PRO A 739 16.59 -24.00 25.65
CA PRO A 739 16.41 -24.28 24.24
C PRO A 739 15.01 -24.83 23.98
N VAL A 740 14.31 -24.25 23.01
CA VAL A 740 13.03 -24.78 22.52
C VAL A 740 13.34 -26.07 21.73
N PRO A 741 12.68 -27.21 22.02
CA PRO A 741 12.92 -28.44 21.28
C PRO A 741 12.45 -28.29 19.83
N ILE A 742 13.37 -28.52 18.89
CA ILE A 742 13.04 -28.60 17.46
C ILE A 742 12.22 -29.87 17.23
N ILE A 743 11.04 -29.72 16.61
CA ILE A 743 10.16 -30.85 16.29
C ILE A 743 10.47 -31.31 14.87
N GLU A 744 11.35 -32.31 14.75
CA GLU A 744 11.70 -32.91 13.46
C GLU A 744 10.71 -34.04 13.10
N PRO A 745 10.22 -34.13 11.85
CA PRO A 745 9.36 -35.24 11.44
C PRO A 745 10.15 -36.54 11.41
N ILE A 746 9.64 -37.61 12.04
CA ILE A 746 10.34 -38.91 12.03
C ILE A 746 10.50 -39.44 10.59
N ASP A 747 11.65 -40.03 10.30
CA ASP A 747 11.84 -40.82 9.08
C ASP A 747 11.16 -42.19 9.20
N LEU A 748 10.70 -42.68 8.04
CA LEU A 748 9.85 -43.87 7.95
C LEU A 748 10.59 -44.99 7.20
N PRO A 749 10.41 -46.26 7.64
CA PRO A 749 11.01 -47.39 6.93
C PRO A 749 10.32 -47.61 5.58
N GLU A 750 11.08 -48.14 4.62
CA GLU A 750 10.66 -48.41 3.23
C GLU A 750 9.39 -49.27 3.10
N ILE A 751 9.10 -50.11 4.11
CA ILE A 751 7.92 -50.97 4.15
C ILE A 751 7.11 -50.66 5.42
N LEU A 752 5.86 -50.23 5.23
CA LEU A 752 4.89 -49.96 6.30
C LEU A 752 3.53 -50.59 5.99
N SER A 753 2.79 -50.93 7.05
CA SER A 753 1.40 -51.37 6.94
C SER A 753 0.48 -50.18 6.69
N SER A 754 -0.44 -50.28 5.73
CA SER A 754 -1.47 -49.27 5.49
C SER A 754 -2.87 -49.89 5.42
N PHE A 755 -3.85 -49.14 5.92
CA PHE A 755 -5.26 -49.51 5.90
C PHE A 755 -6.01 -48.69 4.86
N ARG A 756 -6.76 -49.34 3.97
CA ARG A 756 -7.48 -48.69 2.85
C ARG A 756 -8.99 -48.67 3.08
N MET A 757 -9.60 -47.51 2.87
CA MET A 757 -11.07 -47.34 2.89
C MET A 757 -11.55 -46.51 1.69
N ARG A 758 -12.87 -46.55 1.43
CA ARG A 758 -13.54 -45.72 0.41
C ARG A 758 -14.55 -44.79 1.06
N GLN A 759 -14.55 -43.54 0.63
CA GLN A 759 -15.51 -42.51 1.03
C GLN A 759 -16.09 -41.85 -0.22
N MET A 760 -17.41 -41.70 -0.30
CA MET A 760 -18.01 -40.87 -1.35
C MET A 760 -17.82 -39.39 -1.00
N THR A 761 -17.55 -38.55 -2.00
CA THR A 761 -17.41 -37.10 -1.89
C THR A 761 -18.14 -36.41 -3.06
N PRO A 762 -18.32 -35.08 -3.05
CA PRO A 762 -18.88 -34.36 -4.21
C PRO A 762 -18.07 -34.50 -5.50
N PHE A 763 -16.78 -34.85 -5.39
CA PHE A 763 -15.86 -35.09 -6.52
C PHE A 763 -15.71 -36.59 -6.85
N GLY A 764 -16.67 -37.42 -6.40
CA GLY A 764 -16.72 -38.86 -6.64
C GLY A 764 -16.15 -39.70 -5.50
N ASN A 765 -15.78 -40.95 -5.82
CA ASN A 765 -15.21 -41.88 -4.83
C ASN A 765 -13.77 -41.47 -4.48
N MET A 766 -13.54 -41.11 -3.23
CA MET A 766 -12.23 -40.98 -2.63
C MET A 766 -11.78 -42.30 -2.04
N HIS A 767 -10.54 -42.69 -2.29
CA HIS A 767 -9.88 -43.84 -1.70
C HIS A 767 -8.79 -43.35 -0.75
N ILE A 768 -8.94 -43.61 0.54
CA ILE A 768 -8.03 -43.13 1.60
C ILE A 768 -7.20 -44.30 2.09
N HIS A 769 -5.89 -44.08 2.22
CA HIS A 769 -4.92 -45.01 2.78
C HIS A 769 -4.30 -44.36 4.03
N VAL A 770 -4.42 -45.02 5.18
CA VAL A 770 -3.81 -44.57 6.44
C VAL A 770 -2.66 -45.51 6.80
N THR A 771 -1.44 -44.98 6.83
CA THR A 771 -0.23 -45.73 7.14
C THR A 771 0.00 -45.74 8.64
N VAL A 772 0.39 -46.88 9.20
CA VAL A 772 0.51 -47.11 10.66
C VAL A 772 1.80 -47.83 11.02
N ASP A 773 2.35 -47.52 12.20
CA ASP A 773 3.37 -48.36 12.84
C ASP A 773 2.69 -49.57 13.51
N PRO A 774 2.97 -50.82 13.10
CA PRO A 774 2.40 -52.00 13.73
C PRO A 774 2.92 -52.27 15.15
N ARG A 775 3.95 -51.55 15.64
CA ARG A 775 4.52 -51.72 16.99
C ARG A 775 3.86 -50.81 18.03
N SER A 776 3.85 -49.50 17.81
CA SER A 776 3.16 -48.52 18.68
C SER A 776 1.66 -48.39 18.37
N GLY A 777 1.22 -48.91 17.23
CA GLY A 777 -0.14 -48.75 16.71
C GLY A 777 -0.46 -47.34 16.20
N ARG A 778 0.54 -46.46 16.11
CA ARG A 778 0.39 -45.03 15.81
C ARG A 778 0.24 -44.75 14.30
N GLU A 779 -0.59 -43.78 13.96
CA GLU A 779 -0.74 -43.26 12.60
C GLU A 779 0.50 -42.45 12.18
N LEU A 780 0.95 -42.68 10.95
CA LEU A 780 2.19 -42.12 10.40
C LEU A 780 1.92 -41.17 9.24
N GLU A 781 1.13 -41.60 8.25
CA GLU A 781 0.83 -40.85 7.04
C GLU A 781 -0.61 -41.11 6.56
N VAL A 782 -1.17 -40.20 5.78
CA VAL A 782 -2.49 -40.32 5.17
C VAL A 782 -2.41 -39.90 3.71
N PHE A 783 -2.69 -40.82 2.80
CA PHE A 783 -2.81 -40.57 1.36
C PHE A 783 -4.26 -40.72 0.91
N ALA A 784 -4.68 -39.97 -0.11
CA ALA A 784 -6.01 -40.13 -0.69
C ALA A 784 -6.02 -39.80 -2.19
N GLN A 785 -6.89 -40.47 -2.94
CA GLN A 785 -7.04 -40.31 -4.39
C GLN A 785 -8.52 -40.31 -4.80
N LEU A 786 -8.93 -39.42 -5.71
CA LEU A 786 -10.28 -39.40 -6.28
C LEU A 786 -10.34 -40.22 -7.57
N GLY A 787 -11.23 -41.20 -7.63
CA GLY A 787 -11.36 -42.07 -8.81
C GLY A 787 -11.94 -41.39 -10.07
N LYS A 788 -12.47 -40.16 -9.95
CA LYS A 788 -12.96 -39.30 -11.05
C LYS A 788 -12.80 -37.80 -10.72
N GLY A 789 -11.80 -37.43 -9.91
CA GLY A 789 -11.53 -36.02 -9.59
C GLY A 789 -10.94 -35.27 -10.77
N GLY A 790 -11.34 -34.01 -10.98
CA GLY A 790 -10.63 -33.09 -11.87
C GLY A 790 -9.28 -32.68 -11.27
N ASP A 791 -8.35 -32.19 -12.10
CA ASP A 791 -6.95 -31.93 -11.76
C ASP A 791 -6.78 -31.15 -10.44
N VAL A 792 -7.41 -29.96 -10.34
CA VAL A 792 -7.41 -29.11 -9.14
C VAL A 792 -7.87 -29.87 -7.88
N ALA A 793 -8.93 -30.67 -7.97
CA ALA A 793 -9.45 -31.42 -6.82
C ALA A 793 -8.54 -32.60 -6.39
N ASN A 794 -7.67 -33.10 -7.28
CA ASN A 794 -6.61 -34.04 -6.91
C ASN A 794 -5.43 -33.31 -6.26
N SER A 795 -5.04 -32.15 -6.80
CA SER A 795 -3.98 -31.29 -6.24
C SER A 795 -4.30 -30.83 -4.81
N ASP A 796 -5.52 -30.33 -4.59
CA ASP A 796 -6.03 -29.94 -3.26
C ASP A 796 -5.99 -31.11 -2.28
N LEU A 797 -6.39 -32.31 -2.72
CA LEU A 797 -6.39 -33.51 -1.89
C LEU A 797 -4.97 -33.95 -1.52
N GLU A 798 -4.02 -33.92 -2.47
CA GLU A 798 -2.63 -34.26 -2.21
C GLU A 798 -2.01 -33.26 -1.22
N ALA A 799 -2.26 -31.96 -1.39
CA ALA A 799 -1.77 -30.93 -0.48
C ALA A 799 -2.27 -31.14 0.96
N ILE A 800 -3.57 -31.43 1.13
CA ILE A 800 -4.17 -31.77 2.43
C ILE A 800 -3.51 -33.03 3.01
N CYS A 801 -3.38 -34.10 2.22
CA CYS A 801 -2.76 -35.37 2.65
C CYS A 801 -1.28 -35.22 3.05
N ARG A 802 -0.49 -34.43 2.32
CA ARG A 802 0.90 -34.08 2.67
C ARG A 802 0.98 -33.39 4.03
N MET A 803 0.14 -32.38 4.27
CA MET A 803 0.12 -31.64 5.55
C MET A 803 -0.30 -32.51 6.74
N ILE A 804 -1.27 -33.41 6.55
CA ILE A 804 -1.66 -34.40 7.58
C ILE A 804 -0.50 -35.35 7.90
N SER A 805 0.18 -35.84 6.86
CA SER A 805 1.30 -36.78 7.00
C SER A 805 2.50 -36.13 7.70
N LEU A 806 2.83 -34.88 7.36
CA LEU A 806 3.85 -34.09 8.05
C LEU A 806 3.51 -33.91 9.54
N TRP A 807 2.26 -33.56 9.87
CA TRP A 807 1.78 -33.42 11.24
C TRP A 807 1.91 -34.72 12.04
N LEU A 808 1.49 -35.85 11.47
CA LEU A 808 1.60 -37.17 12.11
C LEU A 808 3.07 -37.60 12.32
N ARG A 809 3.94 -37.39 11.34
CA ARG A 809 5.39 -37.64 11.51
C ARG A 809 6.03 -36.74 12.57
N SER A 810 5.54 -35.51 12.73
CA SER A 810 6.00 -34.52 13.72
C SER A 810 5.41 -34.70 15.13
N GLY A 811 5.08 -35.94 15.53
CA GLY A 811 4.49 -36.22 16.85
C GLY A 811 3.00 -35.89 17.01
N GLY A 812 2.35 -35.33 15.99
CA GLY A 812 0.94 -34.94 16.00
C GLY A 812 -0.06 -36.10 16.11
N GLY A 813 -1.30 -35.77 16.51
CA GLY A 813 -2.40 -36.74 16.64
C GLY A 813 -3.53 -36.53 15.62
N LEU A 814 -4.09 -37.62 15.10
CA LEU A 814 -5.13 -37.62 14.06
C LEU A 814 -6.44 -36.94 14.51
N ASN A 815 -6.79 -37.02 15.79
CA ASN A 815 -8.02 -36.43 16.33
C ASN A 815 -8.07 -34.90 16.17
N LEU A 816 -6.93 -34.22 16.18
CA LEU A 816 -6.87 -32.77 15.92
C LEU A 816 -7.09 -32.45 14.43
N VAL A 817 -6.55 -33.26 13.52
CA VAL A 817 -6.82 -33.16 12.07
C VAL A 817 -8.30 -33.34 11.77
N VAL A 818 -8.93 -34.38 12.33
CA VAL A 818 -10.37 -34.62 12.19
C VAL A 818 -11.19 -33.43 12.72
N LYS A 819 -10.77 -32.83 13.84
CA LYS A 819 -11.45 -31.65 14.42
C LYS A 819 -11.36 -30.40 13.52
N GLN A 820 -10.27 -30.20 12.78
CA GLN A 820 -10.13 -29.04 11.89
C GLN A 820 -10.85 -29.24 10.55
N LEU A 821 -10.88 -30.47 10.02
CA LEU A 821 -11.45 -30.75 8.69
C LEU A 821 -12.97 -31.04 8.70
N ALA A 822 -13.53 -31.51 9.82
CA ALA A 822 -14.96 -31.82 9.91
C ALA A 822 -15.83 -30.55 9.88
N GLY A 823 -16.87 -30.57 9.06
CA GLY A 823 -17.81 -29.47 8.89
C GLY A 823 -17.38 -28.37 7.91
N ILE A 824 -16.21 -28.48 7.27
CA ILE A 824 -15.78 -27.54 6.23
C ILE A 824 -16.78 -27.59 5.06
N GLY A 825 -17.42 -26.46 4.76
CA GLY A 825 -18.43 -26.32 3.72
C GLY A 825 -17.88 -25.96 2.35
N SER A 826 -18.58 -26.37 1.30
CA SER A 826 -18.38 -25.94 -0.08
C SER A 826 -19.70 -25.84 -0.84
N SER A 827 -19.65 -25.34 -2.08
CA SER A 827 -20.82 -25.21 -2.98
C SER A 827 -21.35 -26.54 -3.49
N LEU A 828 -20.57 -27.62 -3.43
CA LEU A 828 -20.95 -28.97 -3.83
C LEU A 828 -21.05 -29.87 -2.60
N GLN A 829 -22.20 -30.51 -2.40
CA GLN A 829 -22.49 -31.31 -1.20
C GLN A 829 -23.23 -32.59 -1.59
N ILE A 830 -23.00 -33.68 -0.86
CA ILE A 830 -23.68 -34.96 -1.12
C ILE A 830 -24.40 -35.51 0.12
N PRO A 831 -25.61 -36.08 -0.02
CA PRO A 831 -26.23 -36.85 1.05
C PRO A 831 -25.57 -38.23 1.17
N THR A 832 -25.35 -38.69 2.40
CA THR A 832 -24.89 -40.06 2.71
C THR A 832 -25.70 -40.65 3.87
N LYS A 833 -25.57 -41.95 4.13
CA LYS A 833 -26.26 -42.63 5.25
C LYS A 833 -25.91 -42.06 6.63
N ALA A 834 -24.72 -41.45 6.79
CA ALA A 834 -24.24 -40.91 8.06
C ALA A 834 -24.43 -39.39 8.21
N GLY A 835 -25.10 -38.74 7.25
CA GLY A 835 -25.24 -37.28 7.17
C GLY A 835 -24.86 -36.73 5.80
N ARG A 836 -24.87 -35.40 5.65
CA ARG A 836 -24.42 -34.73 4.42
C ARG A 836 -22.91 -34.47 4.51
N ILE A 837 -22.17 -34.77 3.45
CA ILE A 837 -20.77 -34.38 3.29
C ILE A 837 -20.72 -33.06 2.54
N MET A 838 -20.02 -32.10 3.14
CA MET A 838 -20.11 -30.67 2.82
C MET A 838 -18.98 -30.18 1.91
N SER A 839 -17.85 -30.90 1.87
CA SER A 839 -16.70 -30.62 1.01
C SER A 839 -15.80 -31.86 0.84
N LEU A 840 -14.71 -31.71 0.09
CA LEU A 840 -13.63 -32.70 -0.03
C LEU A 840 -12.93 -32.95 1.32
N GLY A 841 -12.59 -31.89 2.05
CA GLY A 841 -11.93 -31.95 3.36
C GLY A 841 -12.83 -32.56 4.45
N ASP A 842 -14.11 -32.17 4.48
CA ASP A 842 -15.11 -32.78 5.36
C ASP A 842 -15.32 -34.27 5.06
N GLY A 843 -15.30 -34.65 3.77
CA GLY A 843 -15.28 -36.05 3.36
C GLY A 843 -14.08 -36.82 3.91
N LEU A 844 -12.88 -36.22 3.89
CA LEU A 844 -11.68 -36.83 4.47
C LEU A 844 -11.78 -36.93 6.00
N ALA A 845 -12.33 -35.91 6.67
CA ALA A 845 -12.59 -35.94 8.11
C ALA A 845 -13.55 -37.07 8.49
N CYS A 846 -14.64 -37.26 7.74
CA CYS A 846 -15.58 -38.36 7.93
C CYS A 846 -14.90 -39.74 7.78
N ALA A 847 -14.02 -39.90 6.80
CA ALA A 847 -13.26 -41.14 6.60
C ALA A 847 -12.31 -41.42 7.79
N LEU A 848 -11.50 -40.44 8.18
CA LEU A 848 -10.53 -40.55 9.29
C LEU A 848 -11.21 -40.74 10.65
N LYS A 849 -12.41 -40.16 10.85
CA LYS A 849 -13.25 -40.42 12.03
C LYS A 849 -13.77 -41.86 12.06
N ARG A 850 -14.19 -42.42 10.92
CA ARG A 850 -14.61 -43.83 10.81
C ARG A 850 -13.42 -44.78 11.06
N PHE A 851 -12.23 -44.46 10.56
CA PHE A 851 -10.99 -45.20 10.87
C PHE A 851 -10.68 -45.22 12.37
N THR A 852 -10.69 -44.06 13.03
CA THR A 852 -10.37 -43.94 14.46
C THR A 852 -11.32 -44.80 15.30
N ARG A 853 -12.64 -44.69 15.07
CA ARG A 853 -13.64 -45.51 15.75
C ARG A 853 -13.50 -47.01 15.45
N ALA A 854 -13.15 -47.38 14.22
CA ALA A 854 -12.89 -48.78 13.86
C ALA A 854 -11.70 -49.35 14.63
N LYS A 855 -10.63 -48.56 14.77
CA LYS A 855 -9.39 -48.91 15.46
C LYS A 855 -9.59 -49.03 16.97
N GLU A 856 -10.43 -48.16 17.55
CA GLU A 856 -10.86 -48.23 18.96
C GLU A 856 -11.75 -49.46 19.22
N GLN A 857 -12.70 -49.75 18.33
CA GLN A 857 -13.72 -50.79 18.54
C GLN A 857 -13.23 -52.23 18.27
N PHE A 858 -12.35 -52.43 17.28
CA PHE A 858 -11.92 -53.75 16.82
C PHE A 858 -10.40 -54.00 16.93
N GLY A 859 -9.62 -52.97 17.29
CA GLY A 859 -8.17 -53.05 17.39
C GLY A 859 -7.46 -53.06 16.02
N LEU A 860 -6.22 -52.54 15.98
CA LEU A 860 -5.49 -52.35 14.73
C LEU A 860 -5.21 -53.66 13.97
N ARG A 861 -5.03 -54.78 14.70
CA ARG A 861 -4.72 -56.09 14.09
C ARG A 861 -5.86 -56.61 13.21
N GLY A 862 -7.11 -56.58 13.69
CA GLY A 862 -8.26 -57.05 12.92
C GLY A 862 -8.51 -56.20 11.68
N LEU A 863 -8.27 -54.88 11.78
CA LEU A 863 -8.33 -53.97 10.63
C LEU A 863 -7.27 -54.28 9.56
N LEU A 864 -6.02 -54.50 9.96
CA LEU A 864 -4.94 -54.80 9.02
C LEU A 864 -5.05 -56.19 8.38
N LEU A 865 -5.72 -57.14 9.04
CA LEU A 865 -6.03 -58.47 8.50
C LEU A 865 -7.32 -58.50 7.65
N GLY A 866 -8.12 -57.44 7.64
CA GLY A 866 -9.40 -57.38 6.93
C GLY A 866 -10.52 -58.20 7.60
N GLU A 867 -10.37 -58.54 8.88
CA GLU A 867 -11.29 -59.38 9.67
C GLU A 867 -12.56 -58.61 10.13
N VAL A 868 -12.75 -57.38 9.66
CA VAL A 868 -13.77 -56.42 10.14
C VAL A 868 -14.45 -55.73 8.95
N ASP A 869 -15.77 -55.84 8.84
CA ASP A 869 -16.54 -55.04 7.86
C ASP A 869 -16.85 -53.65 8.43
N LEU A 870 -16.36 -52.61 7.75
CA LEU A 870 -16.66 -51.21 8.07
C LEU A 870 -18.16 -50.86 7.97
N SER A 871 -19.00 -51.67 7.31
CA SER A 871 -20.45 -51.44 7.28
C SER A 871 -21.12 -51.63 8.64
N GLU A 872 -20.51 -52.38 9.55
CA GLU A 872 -21.08 -52.66 10.87
C GLU A 872 -20.97 -51.48 11.84
N LEU A 873 -20.00 -50.58 11.62
CA LEU A 873 -19.86 -49.31 12.35
C LEU A 873 -21.02 -48.35 12.10
N ASP A 874 -21.65 -48.44 10.94
CA ASP A 874 -22.75 -47.56 10.52
C ASP A 874 -24.14 -48.15 10.87
N ARG A 875 -24.21 -49.30 11.56
CA ARG A 875 -25.46 -49.81 12.16
C ARG A 875 -25.76 -49.09 13.48
N PRO A 876 -27.02 -48.67 13.74
CA PRO A 876 -27.43 -48.26 15.08
C PRO A 876 -27.39 -49.47 16.03
N ALA A 877 -27.07 -49.25 17.31
CA ALA A 877 -27.05 -50.33 18.30
C ALA A 877 -28.46 -50.92 18.49
N GLU A 878 -28.60 -52.24 18.34
CA GLU A 878 -29.89 -52.91 18.45
C GLU A 878 -30.39 -52.97 19.89
N TYR A 879 -31.68 -52.71 20.08
CA TYR A 879 -32.32 -52.61 21.39
C TYR A 879 -32.79 -54.00 21.87
N THR A 880 -31.85 -54.87 22.21
CA THR A 880 -32.17 -56.23 22.73
C THR A 880 -32.75 -56.14 24.14
N ALA A 881 -34.04 -56.44 24.28
CA ALA A 881 -34.73 -56.39 25.57
C ALA A 881 -34.43 -57.63 26.44
N GLY A 882 -33.90 -57.40 27.64
CA GLY A 882 -33.67 -58.43 28.68
C GLY A 882 -32.51 -58.06 29.61
N GLY A 883 -32.80 -57.77 30.89
CA GLY A 883 -31.77 -57.50 31.92
C GLY A 883 -31.07 -58.78 32.41
N PRO A 884 -30.02 -58.69 33.27
CA PRO A 884 -30.27 -58.26 34.66
C PRO A 884 -29.11 -57.59 35.47
N GLN A 885 -29.49 -56.98 36.61
CA GLN A 885 -28.69 -56.82 37.86
C GLN A 885 -27.42 -55.93 37.88
N ALA A 886 -26.90 -55.63 39.09
CA ALA A 886 -25.92 -54.58 39.35
C ALA A 886 -24.90 -54.89 40.48
N GLU A 887 -23.68 -54.36 40.30
CA GLU A 887 -22.63 -53.94 41.26
C GLU A 887 -22.07 -54.84 42.41
N THR A 888 -20.77 -55.20 42.24
CA THR A 888 -19.71 -55.39 43.28
C THR A 888 -19.83 -56.61 44.25
N ARG A 889 -18.76 -57.18 44.83
CA ARG A 889 -17.30 -56.93 44.84
C ARG A 889 -16.53 -58.25 45.16
N VAL A 890 -15.21 -58.31 44.85
CA VAL A 890 -14.11 -59.13 45.46
C VAL A 890 -13.15 -59.68 44.37
N ARG A 891 -11.88 -59.92 44.74
CA ARG A 891 -10.77 -60.31 43.86
C ARG A 891 -10.57 -61.84 43.77
N SER A 892 -9.89 -62.24 42.69
CA SER A 892 -9.18 -63.51 42.42
C SER A 892 -8.88 -64.47 43.58
N GLU A 893 -9.09 -65.78 43.34
CA GLU A 893 -8.02 -66.80 43.36
C GLU A 893 -8.49 -68.22 42.93
N THR A 894 -7.90 -68.77 41.86
CA THR A 894 -7.79 -70.23 41.54
C THR A 894 -9.09 -71.09 41.46
N PRO A 895 -9.04 -72.39 41.08
CA PRO A 895 -10.24 -73.21 40.85
C PRO A 895 -10.65 -74.11 42.05
N ALA A 896 -11.96 -74.13 42.37
CA ALA A 896 -12.73 -75.11 43.16
C ALA A 896 -14.22 -74.59 43.26
N PRO A 897 -15.23 -75.37 43.70
CA PRO A 897 -16.60 -75.18 43.17
C PRO A 897 -17.72 -74.67 44.12
N ALA A 898 -18.78 -74.09 43.50
CA ALA A 898 -20.24 -74.33 43.73
C ALA A 898 -21.20 -73.18 44.23
N ARG A 899 -22.24 -72.89 43.39
CA ARG A 899 -23.67 -72.47 43.67
C ARG A 899 -24.05 -71.12 44.36
N GLY A 900 -25.02 -70.36 43.80
CA GLY A 900 -25.87 -69.33 44.50
C GLY A 900 -26.41 -68.12 43.67
N PRO A 901 -27.65 -67.57 43.86
CA PRO A 901 -28.21 -66.45 43.03
C PRO A 901 -28.94 -65.22 43.70
N SER A 902 -29.22 -64.15 42.89
CA SER A 902 -30.45 -63.28 42.77
C SER A 902 -30.68 -61.84 43.39
N SER A 903 -30.77 -60.79 42.52
CA SER A 903 -31.80 -59.67 42.31
C SER A 903 -32.24 -58.64 43.42
N PRO A 904 -32.95 -57.47 43.16
CA PRO A 904 -33.25 -56.60 41.97
C PRO A 904 -33.13 -55.01 42.18
N SER A 905 -33.72 -54.15 41.29
CA SER A 905 -33.69 -52.62 41.22
C SER A 905 -35.08 -51.93 41.55
N PRO A 906 -35.57 -50.67 41.18
CA PRO A 906 -35.11 -49.51 40.32
C PRO A 906 -35.53 -48.01 40.75
N ALA A 907 -35.50 -46.99 39.83
CA ALA A 907 -36.51 -45.88 39.56
C ALA A 907 -36.34 -44.30 39.81
N PHE A 908 -36.34 -43.50 38.70
CA PHE A 908 -37.09 -42.22 38.38
C PHE A 908 -36.74 -40.79 39.02
N PRO A 909 -37.34 -39.59 38.67
CA PRO A 909 -36.79 -38.66 37.61
C PRO A 909 -37.01 -37.08 37.64
N ARG A 910 -36.34 -36.37 36.70
CA ARG A 910 -36.72 -35.18 35.84
C ARG A 910 -37.23 -33.77 36.30
N GLU A 911 -36.91 -32.80 35.40
CA GLU A 911 -37.61 -31.55 34.96
C GLU A 911 -37.27 -30.15 35.57
N ALA A 912 -37.81 -29.06 34.98
CA ALA A 912 -37.18 -27.71 34.85
C ALA A 912 -38.22 -26.53 34.93
N PRO A 913 -38.03 -25.31 34.35
CA PRO A 913 -36.99 -24.27 34.51
C PRO A 913 -37.54 -22.89 34.99
N SER A 914 -36.74 -21.82 34.87
CA SER A 914 -37.08 -20.36 34.90
C SER A 914 -37.09 -19.61 36.25
N GLY A 915 -36.95 -18.28 36.18
CA GLY A 915 -36.86 -17.36 37.33
C GLY A 915 -35.79 -16.28 37.13
N ALA A 916 -36.03 -15.02 37.54
CA ALA A 916 -35.14 -13.89 37.22
C ALA A 916 -35.05 -12.81 38.32
N SER A 917 -34.04 -11.94 38.17
CA SER A 917 -33.91 -10.58 38.74
C SER A 917 -33.36 -10.40 40.17
N SER A 918 -33.10 -9.11 40.48
CA SER A 918 -32.67 -8.49 41.74
C SER A 918 -31.16 -8.56 42.14
N LYS A 919 -30.59 -7.35 42.24
CA LYS A 919 -29.45 -6.95 43.11
C LYS A 919 -30.01 -6.72 44.56
N PRO A 920 -29.27 -6.32 45.63
CA PRO A 920 -27.90 -5.77 45.63
C PRO A 920 -26.99 -6.03 46.89
N ASN A 921 -25.81 -5.39 46.86
CA ASN A 921 -25.05 -4.81 48.00
C ASN A 921 -24.28 -5.69 49.01
N ASN A 922 -23.23 -5.04 49.56
CA ASN A 922 -22.46 -5.34 50.79
C ASN A 922 -21.68 -6.68 50.80
N ALA A 923 -20.34 -6.77 50.84
CA ALA A 923 -19.29 -5.93 51.46
C ALA A 923 -19.40 -5.83 53.00
N PRO A 924 -18.27 -5.75 53.77
CA PRO A 924 -16.90 -6.18 53.47
C PRO A 924 -16.22 -6.94 54.65
N ALA A 925 -14.92 -7.27 54.49
CA ALA A 925 -13.93 -7.33 55.59
C ALA A 925 -14.12 -8.49 56.63
N VAL A 926 -13.21 -8.81 57.58
CA VAL A 926 -11.75 -8.60 57.72
C VAL A 926 -11.21 -9.61 58.77
N SER A 927 -9.88 -9.82 58.80
CA SER A 927 -9.13 -10.53 59.86
C SER A 927 -9.27 -12.06 59.87
N ASN A 928 -8.37 -12.85 60.47
CA ASN A 928 -7.14 -12.53 61.23
C ASN A 928 -6.02 -13.51 60.81
N ARG A 929 -4.72 -13.14 60.87
CA ARG A 929 -3.75 -13.55 61.92
C ARG A 929 -3.95 -14.98 62.44
N ALA A 930 -3.01 -15.91 62.28
CA ALA A 930 -1.66 -15.96 62.88
C ALA A 930 -1.71 -16.12 64.42
N ALA A 931 -0.94 -17.00 65.07
CA ALA A 931 0.02 -18.01 64.60
C ALA A 931 0.22 -19.07 65.72
N ASP A 932 1.01 -20.13 65.47
CA ASP A 932 1.68 -20.88 66.55
C ASP A 932 3.03 -21.49 66.09
N THR A 933 3.70 -22.21 67.00
CA THR A 933 5.16 -22.31 67.13
C THR A 933 5.70 -23.76 67.18
N GLY A 934 7.01 -23.96 66.95
CA GLY A 934 7.67 -25.27 67.09
C GLY A 934 9.11 -25.37 66.51
N PRO A 935 10.16 -25.69 67.30
CA PRO A 935 11.56 -25.75 66.84
C PRO A 935 12.27 -27.14 66.95
N GLY A 936 13.38 -27.31 66.21
CA GLY A 936 14.34 -28.45 66.25
C GLY A 936 15.03 -28.62 64.88
N GLN A 937 16.37 -28.62 64.70
CA GLN A 937 17.49 -29.47 65.16
C GLN A 937 17.65 -30.82 64.42
N GLU A 938 18.89 -31.10 63.95
CA GLU A 938 19.34 -32.30 63.22
C GLU A 938 19.64 -33.50 64.15
N PRO A 939 19.84 -34.74 63.61
CA PRO A 939 21.20 -35.32 63.65
C PRO A 939 21.60 -36.28 62.47
N LEU A 940 22.89 -36.69 62.47
CA LEU A 940 23.63 -37.52 61.48
C LEU A 940 23.74 -39.03 61.88
N PRO A 941 24.31 -39.99 61.07
CA PRO A 941 25.77 -40.32 61.18
C PRO A 941 26.52 -41.06 59.99
N THR A 942 27.84 -40.75 59.83
CA THR A 942 29.08 -41.57 59.46
C THR A 942 29.11 -42.83 58.54
N SER A 943 30.20 -43.25 57.83
CA SER A 943 31.46 -42.60 57.35
C SER A 943 32.25 -43.35 56.18
N PRO A 944 33.17 -44.36 56.34
CA PRO A 944 34.35 -44.52 55.42
C PRO A 944 34.67 -45.98 54.91
N PRO A 945 35.82 -46.30 54.25
CA PRO A 945 36.83 -45.57 53.45
C PRO A 945 36.90 -46.09 51.95
N SER A 946 37.76 -45.71 50.97
CA SER A 946 39.24 -45.58 50.99
C SER A 946 39.87 -45.18 49.61
N GLN A 947 41.11 -44.66 49.68
CA GLN A 947 42.24 -44.71 48.70
C GLN A 947 42.26 -43.98 47.32
N LEU A 948 43.39 -43.29 47.13
CA LEU A 948 44.10 -42.85 45.90
C LEU A 948 44.45 -44.04 44.95
N PRO A 949 44.61 -43.85 43.62
CA PRO A 949 45.90 -43.34 43.12
C PRO A 949 45.93 -42.53 41.79
N THR A 950 47.04 -41.82 41.60
CA THR A 950 47.58 -41.30 40.32
C THR A 950 48.50 -42.36 39.65
N PRO A 951 49.31 -42.03 38.63
CA PRO A 951 48.94 -41.89 37.22
C PRO A 951 49.61 -42.97 36.32
N ARG A 952 49.12 -43.14 35.08
CA ARG A 952 49.80 -43.76 33.91
C ARG A 952 49.01 -43.43 32.64
N GLY A 953 49.58 -43.32 31.43
CA GLY A 953 51.00 -43.42 31.05
C GLY A 953 51.25 -44.46 29.96
N GLY A 954 51.58 -44.00 28.74
CA GLY A 954 51.78 -44.81 27.53
C GLY A 954 50.83 -44.35 26.41
N ASN A 955 51.30 -43.78 25.30
CA ASN A 955 52.10 -44.35 24.18
C ASN A 955 51.20 -44.99 23.10
N GLY A 956 51.29 -44.59 21.82
CA GLY A 956 52.18 -43.58 21.23
C GLY A 956 51.71 -43.07 19.84
N ARG A 957 52.54 -42.24 19.16
CA ARG A 957 53.44 -42.64 18.05
C ARG A 957 52.66 -42.84 16.72
N ARG A 958 52.95 -42.18 15.59
CA ARG A 958 54.12 -41.46 15.00
C ARG A 958 53.62 -40.45 13.93
N GLU A 959 54.36 -39.54 13.27
CA GLU A 959 55.71 -38.90 13.34
C GLU A 959 55.59 -37.54 12.57
N GLY A 960 56.28 -36.45 12.95
CA GLY A 960 57.53 -35.96 12.31
C GLY A 960 57.27 -35.13 11.02
N ASN A 961 57.83 -33.94 10.73
CA ASN A 961 58.88 -33.06 11.30
C ASN A 961 58.53 -31.58 10.95
N GLY A 962 59.16 -30.49 11.43
CA GLY A 962 60.26 -30.28 12.39
C GLY A 962 60.89 -28.86 12.24
N SER A 963 61.83 -28.48 13.13
CA SER A 963 62.64 -27.21 13.16
C SER A 963 61.92 -25.86 13.46
N HIS A 964 62.52 -24.85 14.12
CA HIS A 964 63.72 -24.79 14.99
C HIS A 964 63.71 -23.56 15.96
N ALA A 965 64.18 -23.77 17.21
CA ALA A 965 64.92 -22.89 18.16
C ALA A 965 64.61 -21.37 18.39
N ALA A 966 64.75 -20.94 19.65
CA ALA A 966 64.89 -19.54 20.13
C ALA A 966 66.34 -19.29 20.70
N PRO A 967 66.76 -18.05 21.09
CA PRO A 967 66.74 -17.72 22.54
C PRO A 967 66.78 -16.21 23.01
N VAL A 968 66.18 -15.95 24.19
CA VAL A 968 66.67 -15.20 25.39
C VAL A 968 67.43 -13.84 25.29
N ALA A 969 66.86 -12.78 25.92
CA ALA A 969 67.53 -11.64 26.60
C ALA A 969 66.52 -10.84 27.51
N ARG A 970 66.89 -9.71 28.16
CA ARG A 970 67.44 -9.61 29.54
C ARG A 970 67.14 -8.23 30.21
N GLY A 971 67.16 -8.15 31.56
CA GLY A 971 67.01 -6.91 32.40
C GLY A 971 65.59 -6.72 32.97
N ALA A 972 65.28 -6.42 34.25
CA ALA A 972 65.96 -5.76 35.41
C ALA A 972 66.04 -4.21 35.34
N SER A 973 65.77 -3.42 36.41
CA SER A 973 65.08 -3.63 37.70
C SER A 973 65.01 -2.33 38.54
N ALA A 974 63.95 -2.12 39.35
CA ALA A 974 63.89 -1.21 40.53
C ALA A 974 63.96 0.33 40.23
N THR A 975 63.68 1.33 41.11
CA THR A 975 62.84 1.51 42.34
C THR A 975 62.74 3.02 42.68
N GLU A 976 61.89 3.41 43.66
CA GLU A 976 61.95 4.67 44.47
C GLU A 976 61.70 6.05 43.79
N ALA A 977 61.38 7.18 44.47
CA ALA A 977 60.64 7.43 45.73
C ALA A 977 60.30 8.94 45.96
N CYS A 978 59.32 9.20 46.86
CA CYS A 978 59.16 10.35 47.78
C CYS A 978 59.12 11.86 47.32
N ALA A 979 57.89 12.40 47.32
CA ALA A 979 57.33 13.38 48.29
C ALA A 979 57.70 14.90 48.33
N SER A 980 56.72 15.68 48.87
CA SER A 980 56.79 17.06 49.45
C SER A 980 56.70 18.29 48.50
N ALA A 981 56.06 19.44 48.84
CA ALA A 981 55.09 19.77 49.92
C ALA A 981 54.35 21.13 49.75
N VAL A 982 53.08 21.19 50.18
CA VAL A 982 52.31 22.27 50.89
C VAL A 982 52.33 23.75 50.43
N ALA A 983 51.14 24.28 50.06
CA ALA A 983 50.48 25.56 50.50
C ALA A 983 49.26 25.90 49.58
N ALA A 984 48.16 26.54 49.98
CA ALA A 984 47.52 26.79 51.28
C ALA A 984 45.97 27.04 51.10
N LEU A 985 45.20 27.02 52.19
CA LEU A 985 43.71 27.15 52.28
C LEU A 985 43.25 28.66 52.33
N PRO A 986 41.94 29.06 52.23
CA PRO A 986 40.78 28.40 52.90
C PRO A 986 39.32 28.51 52.37
N ARG A 987 38.50 27.48 52.72
CA ARG A 987 37.06 27.49 53.15
C ARG A 987 35.96 27.95 52.15
N ALA A 988 34.69 27.50 52.23
CA ALA A 988 33.99 26.46 53.02
C ALA A 988 32.73 26.01 52.23
N ALA A 989 32.33 24.72 52.18
CA ALA A 989 31.40 24.00 53.07
C ALA A 989 29.96 24.58 53.13
N ALA A 990 28.86 23.79 53.11
CA ALA A 990 28.69 22.33 53.20
C ALA A 990 27.36 21.84 52.55
N GLU A 991 27.18 20.52 52.40
CA GLU A 991 25.85 19.90 52.28
C GLU A 991 25.05 20.05 53.60
N PRO A 992 23.71 19.89 53.57
CA PRO A 992 23.20 18.61 54.07
C PRO A 992 21.98 18.04 53.31
N ARG A 993 21.81 16.71 53.40
CA ARG A 993 20.53 16.03 53.11
C ARG A 993 19.54 16.22 54.27
N VAL A 994 18.24 16.32 53.98
CA VAL A 994 17.12 15.67 54.71
C VAL A 994 15.82 15.79 53.88
N ALA A 995 14.86 14.91 54.13
CA ALA A 995 13.63 14.76 53.35
C ALA A 995 12.58 15.88 53.54
N GLY A 996 11.69 16.04 52.55
CA GLY A 996 10.47 16.85 52.66
C GLY A 996 9.62 16.81 51.38
N SER A 997 8.41 16.25 51.44
CA SER A 997 7.44 16.26 50.34
C SER A 997 6.73 17.61 50.24
N TRP A 998 6.57 18.14 49.02
CA TRP A 998 5.73 19.32 48.77
C TRP A 998 4.68 19.05 47.70
N CYS A 999 3.46 19.55 47.94
CA CYS A 999 2.27 19.31 47.12
C CYS A 999 2.05 20.45 46.12
N HIS A 1000 1.39 20.17 45.00
CA HIS A 1000 1.16 21.14 43.93
C HIS A 1000 -0.10 22.01 44.17
N SER A 1001 -0.17 22.68 45.34
CA SER A 1001 -1.40 23.35 45.83
C SER A 1001 -1.32 24.87 46.02
N ASP A 1002 -0.11 25.47 46.05
CA ASP A 1002 0.05 26.82 46.61
C ASP A 1002 0.16 27.96 45.57
N LEU A 1003 -0.05 27.67 44.28
CA LEU A 1003 0.07 28.64 43.16
C LEU A 1003 -1.26 29.17 42.59
N VAL A 1004 -2.38 29.08 43.34
CA VAL A 1004 -3.69 29.65 42.92
C VAL A 1004 -4.34 30.50 44.02
N ARG A 1005 -3.63 31.51 44.54
CA ARG A 1005 -4.21 32.61 45.35
C ARG A 1005 -3.46 33.94 45.18
N LEU A 1006 -3.82 34.72 44.16
CA LEU A 1006 -3.83 36.21 44.11
C LEU A 1006 -3.99 36.72 42.65
N ALA A 1007 -5.23 36.95 42.18
CA ALA A 1007 -5.49 37.68 40.91
C ALA A 1007 -7.00 38.03 40.68
N ARG A 1008 -7.64 38.84 41.54
CA ARG A 1008 -8.92 39.53 41.24
C ARG A 1008 -9.12 40.77 42.13
N ALA A 1009 -8.83 41.96 41.61
CA ALA A 1009 -9.32 43.28 42.09
C ALA A 1009 -8.89 44.44 41.15
N ASP A 1010 -9.65 44.65 40.08
CA ASP A 1010 -10.18 45.92 39.57
C ASP A 1010 -9.45 47.29 39.75
N ILE A 1011 -9.29 47.98 38.59
CA ILE A 1011 -9.49 49.43 38.31
C ILE A 1011 -8.48 50.47 38.90
N ALA A 1012 -7.71 51.14 38.00
CA ALA A 1012 -7.64 52.61 37.81
C ALA A 1012 -6.45 53.09 36.92
N GLU A 1013 -6.66 54.15 36.13
CA GLU A 1013 -5.62 55.04 35.53
C GLU A 1013 -5.37 56.27 36.47
N PRO A 1014 -4.44 57.26 36.22
CA PRO A 1014 -3.63 57.51 35.02
C PRO A 1014 -2.14 57.99 35.20
N ALA A 1015 -1.43 58.00 34.06
CA ALA A 1015 -0.44 59.00 33.58
C ALA A 1015 0.96 59.25 34.23
N ALA A 1016 1.91 59.53 33.31
CA ALA A 1016 3.12 60.38 33.37
C ALA A 1016 4.43 59.86 34.01
N GLY A 1017 5.49 59.77 33.19
CA GLY A 1017 6.90 59.62 33.62
C GLY A 1017 7.88 59.24 32.48
N LEU A 1018 8.67 60.21 31.98
CA LEU A 1018 9.73 60.01 30.97
C LEU A 1018 10.89 59.16 31.55
N ARG A 1019 11.77 58.47 30.81
CA ARG A 1019 12.10 58.37 29.35
C ARG A 1019 12.56 56.88 29.10
N LEU A 1020 13.30 56.41 28.08
CA LEU A 1020 14.18 57.01 27.07
C LEU A 1020 14.15 56.21 25.73
N GLU A 1021 14.23 56.97 24.63
CA GLU A 1021 14.47 56.69 23.20
C GLU A 1021 14.54 55.28 22.58
N ALA A 1022 13.93 55.20 21.39
CA ALA A 1022 14.09 54.19 20.35
C ALA A 1022 14.08 54.88 18.97
N GLN A 1023 14.59 54.22 17.92
CA GLN A 1023 14.64 54.68 16.52
C GLN A 1023 14.57 53.47 15.57
N TYR A 1024 13.89 53.49 14.41
CA TYR A 1024 12.91 54.43 13.87
C TYR A 1024 11.87 53.65 13.01
N LEU A 1025 10.76 54.30 12.63
CA LEU A 1025 9.62 53.71 11.91
C LEU A 1025 9.60 54.06 10.40
N ALA A 1026 8.66 53.43 9.67
CA ALA A 1026 8.06 53.87 8.40
C ALA A 1026 7.10 55.09 8.67
N PRO A 1027 6.02 55.45 7.90
CA PRO A 1027 5.40 54.86 6.69
C PRO A 1027 4.86 55.93 5.66
N GLU A 1028 3.75 55.60 4.98
CA GLU A 1028 2.72 56.45 4.31
C GLU A 1028 2.67 56.54 2.77
N ALA A 1029 1.52 57.03 2.28
CA ALA A 1029 0.97 56.77 0.94
C ALA A 1029 0.21 57.99 0.35
N THR A 1030 -0.11 57.98 -0.95
CA THR A 1030 -1.13 58.84 -1.59
C THR A 1030 -1.55 58.28 -2.96
N ALA A 1031 -2.49 58.91 -3.68
CA ALA A 1031 -3.24 58.29 -4.78
C ALA A 1031 -3.35 59.13 -6.08
N ALA A 1032 -3.61 58.39 -7.18
CA ALA A 1032 -4.33 58.75 -8.43
C ALA A 1032 -3.96 60.01 -9.25
N ALA A 1033 -3.61 59.80 -10.53
CA ALA A 1033 -4.21 60.49 -11.71
C ALA A 1033 -3.61 60.02 -13.07
N ASP A 1034 -4.47 59.45 -13.93
CA ASP A 1034 -4.72 59.68 -15.38
C ASP A 1034 -3.66 60.13 -16.43
N LEU A 1035 -3.96 59.76 -17.69
CA LEU A 1035 -3.40 60.18 -19.01
C LEU A 1035 -1.95 59.77 -19.38
N GLU A 1036 -1.54 59.64 -20.66
CA GLU A 1036 -2.18 59.11 -21.89
C GLU A 1036 -1.15 59.07 -23.07
N ILE A 1037 -1.23 58.05 -23.93
CA ILE A 1037 -1.10 58.11 -25.42
C ILE A 1037 0.26 58.44 -26.14
N THR A 1038 0.37 57.86 -27.36
CA THR A 1038 1.25 58.11 -28.54
C THR A 1038 2.74 57.68 -28.57
N LEU A 1039 3.02 56.81 -29.56
CA LEU A 1039 4.06 56.87 -30.63
C LEU A 1039 5.55 57.15 -30.28
N GLY A 1040 6.57 56.58 -30.94
CA GLY A 1040 6.59 55.59 -32.03
C GLY A 1040 7.67 55.88 -33.10
N ARG A 1041 8.38 54.82 -33.51
CA ARG A 1041 9.17 54.68 -34.77
C ARG A 1041 10.54 55.37 -34.95
N ASP A 1042 11.33 54.75 -35.85
CA ASP A 1042 12.37 55.26 -36.77
C ASP A 1042 13.73 55.84 -36.26
N ALA A 1043 14.61 54.93 -35.81
CA ALA A 1043 15.83 54.44 -36.49
C ALA A 1043 16.84 55.35 -37.29
N VAL A 1044 18.07 54.80 -37.42
CA VAL A 1044 19.17 54.99 -38.42
C VAL A 1044 20.23 56.13 -38.21
N ILE A 1045 21.46 55.90 -38.73
CA ILE A 1045 22.62 56.80 -39.00
C ILE A 1045 23.55 57.08 -37.77
N GLU A 1046 24.66 56.35 -37.57
CA GLU A 1046 26.04 56.47 -38.14
C GLU A 1046 26.95 57.53 -37.43
N ALA A 1047 28.29 57.42 -37.34
CA ALA A 1047 29.25 56.32 -37.53
C ALA A 1047 30.69 56.65 -36.99
N ASN A 1048 31.54 55.62 -36.88
CA ASN A 1048 33.03 55.58 -37.01
C ASN A 1048 33.97 56.49 -36.17
N ALA A 1049 34.97 55.88 -35.49
CA ALA A 1049 36.40 55.93 -35.91
C ALA A 1049 37.39 55.13 -35.01
N ALA A 1050 38.23 54.29 -35.66
CA ALA A 1050 39.68 54.04 -35.43
C ALA A 1050 40.27 53.58 -34.05
N ALA A 1051 41.37 52.80 -33.97
CA ALA A 1051 42.09 51.92 -34.93
C ALA A 1051 43.18 51.06 -34.24
N ASP A 1052 43.59 49.95 -34.90
CA ASP A 1052 44.88 49.20 -34.90
C ASP A 1052 45.51 48.68 -33.57
N ALA A 1053 46.21 47.53 -33.50
CA ALA A 1053 46.70 46.54 -34.50
C ALA A 1053 46.48 45.08 -33.94
N ASP A 1054 47.08 43.95 -34.37
CA ASP A 1054 48.21 43.60 -35.27
C ASP A 1054 48.08 42.11 -35.75
N ALA A 1055 49.07 41.57 -36.48
CA ALA A 1055 49.11 40.22 -37.07
C ALA A 1055 49.66 39.10 -36.14
N GLY A 1056 49.54 37.79 -36.42
CA GLY A 1056 49.03 37.00 -37.57
C GLY A 1056 49.25 35.49 -37.25
N ASP A 1057 49.32 34.49 -38.15
CA ASP A 1057 49.04 34.23 -39.58
C ASP A 1057 49.29 32.70 -39.80
N ALA A 1058 48.72 31.87 -40.69
CA ALA A 1058 47.73 31.97 -41.79
C ALA A 1058 46.66 30.84 -41.57
N ALA A 1059 46.12 29.99 -42.48
CA ALA A 1059 46.08 29.75 -43.95
C ALA A 1059 44.97 28.67 -44.19
N VAL A 1060 44.61 28.13 -45.39
CA VAL A 1060 44.24 28.63 -46.74
C VAL A 1060 43.83 27.38 -47.56
N SER A 1061 42.82 27.31 -48.44
CA SER A 1061 41.43 27.84 -48.52
C SER A 1061 40.72 27.14 -49.72
N VAL A 1062 39.39 27.31 -49.92
CA VAL A 1062 38.68 27.59 -51.23
C VAL A 1062 37.18 27.18 -51.24
N LEU A 1063 36.40 28.07 -51.87
CA LEU A 1063 35.04 28.08 -52.49
C LEU A 1063 34.44 26.73 -52.98
N ALA A 1064 33.16 26.58 -53.39
CA ALA A 1064 32.11 27.54 -53.82
C ALA A 1064 30.67 27.01 -53.59
N ALA A 1065 29.64 27.77 -53.99
CA ALA A 1065 28.21 27.42 -53.86
C ALA A 1065 27.51 27.13 -55.21
N ALA A 1066 26.39 26.39 -55.19
CA ALA A 1066 25.30 26.45 -56.17
C ALA A 1066 24.03 25.71 -55.67
N ASP A 1067 22.87 26.30 -55.97
CA ASP A 1067 21.55 25.62 -56.09
C ASP A 1067 21.28 25.44 -57.61
N PRO A 1068 20.43 24.52 -58.11
CA PRO A 1068 18.99 24.82 -58.12
C PRO A 1068 18.00 23.62 -58.11
N GLU A 1069 16.72 24.01 -58.16
CA GLU A 1069 15.47 23.22 -58.26
C GLU A 1069 15.38 22.24 -59.47
N VAL A 1070 14.50 21.21 -59.36
CA VAL A 1070 13.27 21.03 -60.18
C VAL A 1070 12.67 19.60 -60.03
N GLU A 1071 11.33 19.56 -60.14
CA GLU A 1071 10.35 18.46 -60.20
C GLU A 1071 10.71 17.27 -61.16
N THR A 1072 10.13 16.05 -61.10
CA THR A 1072 8.70 15.72 -61.28
C THR A 1072 8.40 14.21 -61.05
N ALA A 1073 7.11 13.87 -60.89
CA ALA A 1073 6.39 12.60 -61.19
C ALA A 1073 7.01 11.22 -60.79
N VAL A 1074 6.36 10.31 -60.04
CA VAL A 1074 5.00 9.72 -60.11
C VAL A 1074 4.76 8.78 -61.32
N ALA A 1075 4.68 7.46 -61.06
CA ALA A 1075 3.65 6.49 -61.55
C ALA A 1075 4.14 5.04 -61.90
N VAL A 1076 3.70 4.07 -61.07
CA VAL A 1076 2.86 2.91 -61.45
C VAL A 1076 3.38 1.75 -62.35
N LEU A 1077 2.93 0.53 -61.97
CA LEU A 1077 2.84 -0.77 -62.70
C LEU A 1077 4.07 -1.71 -62.79
N ALA A 1078 3.71 -3.00 -62.87
CA ALA A 1078 4.48 -4.22 -63.14
C ALA A 1078 3.84 -4.91 -64.38
N PRO A 1079 4.20 -6.15 -64.86
CA PRO A 1079 5.14 -7.17 -64.34
C PRO A 1079 6.04 -7.81 -65.45
N ASP A 1080 6.77 -8.91 -65.16
CA ASP A 1080 6.68 -10.22 -65.87
C ASP A 1080 7.78 -11.25 -65.48
N THR A 1081 7.67 -12.52 -65.96
CA THR A 1081 8.58 -13.65 -65.61
C THR A 1081 8.61 -14.77 -66.67
N PRO A 1082 9.77 -15.44 -66.90
CA PRO A 1082 9.84 -16.87 -67.30
C PRO A 1082 10.81 -17.68 -66.38
N ALA A 1083 10.54 -18.92 -65.93
CA ALA A 1083 10.48 -20.24 -66.63
C ALA A 1083 11.87 -20.83 -67.01
N GLY A 1084 12.18 -22.14 -66.87
CA GLY A 1084 11.38 -23.31 -66.41
C GLY A 1084 12.19 -24.65 -66.34
N ASP A 1085 11.50 -25.79 -66.50
CA ASP A 1085 11.98 -27.19 -66.74
C ASP A 1085 12.54 -28.05 -65.55
N VAL A 1086 12.34 -29.38 -65.45
CA VAL A 1086 11.45 -30.35 -66.16
C VAL A 1086 11.12 -31.61 -65.30
N LEU A 1087 10.09 -32.39 -65.68
CA LEU A 1087 9.51 -33.60 -65.02
C LEU A 1087 9.90 -34.91 -65.77
N PRO A 1088 9.36 -36.15 -65.51
CA PRO A 1088 8.28 -36.63 -64.62
C PRO A 1088 8.81 -37.61 -63.52
N THR A 1089 8.10 -38.54 -62.86
CA THR A 1089 6.78 -39.24 -62.97
C THR A 1089 6.40 -39.74 -61.54
N SER A 1090 5.22 -40.27 -61.16
CA SER A 1090 3.99 -40.70 -61.85
C SER A 1090 2.73 -40.56 -60.95
N VAL A 1091 1.60 -41.17 -61.37
CA VAL A 1091 0.21 -41.02 -60.86
C VAL A 1091 -0.53 -42.35 -61.14
N PRO A 1092 -1.60 -42.78 -60.40
CA PRO A 1092 -2.37 -42.15 -59.32
C PRO A 1092 -2.20 -42.93 -57.97
N SER A 1093 -3.02 -42.90 -56.90
CA SER A 1093 -4.32 -42.29 -56.52
C SER A 1093 -4.38 -42.19 -54.98
N ARG A 1094 -5.24 -41.46 -54.24
CA ARG A 1094 -6.46 -40.64 -54.48
C ARG A 1094 -6.26 -39.28 -53.76
N LEU A 1095 -6.72 -38.12 -54.24
CA LEU A 1095 -8.10 -37.60 -54.36
C LEU A 1095 -8.87 -37.57 -53.01
N ARG A 1096 -9.27 -36.42 -52.44
CA ARG A 1096 -9.40 -35.03 -52.97
C ARG A 1096 -8.82 -33.97 -51.99
N ALA A 1097 -8.03 -33.02 -52.47
CA ALA A 1097 -8.35 -31.57 -52.70
C ALA A 1097 -8.45 -30.72 -51.40
N ARG A 1098 -7.61 -29.68 -51.18
CA ARG A 1098 -7.56 -28.32 -51.80
C ARG A 1098 -8.79 -27.43 -51.53
N ALA A 1099 -8.71 -26.10 -51.40
CA ALA A 1099 -7.64 -25.15 -50.97
C ALA A 1099 -8.19 -23.69 -51.04
N ALA A 1100 -7.62 -22.80 -50.22
CA ALA A 1100 -7.53 -21.33 -50.38
C ALA A 1100 -8.81 -20.42 -50.32
N LYS A 1101 -8.74 -19.45 -49.39
CA LYS A 1101 -9.17 -18.02 -49.43
C LYS A 1101 -10.52 -17.61 -50.07
N HIS A 1102 -11.36 -16.95 -49.27
CA HIS A 1102 -11.74 -15.54 -49.50
C HIS A 1102 -12.25 -14.88 -48.20
N THR A 1103 -12.48 -13.57 -48.21
CA THR A 1103 -12.87 -12.70 -47.07
C THR A 1103 -14.34 -12.24 -47.14
N HIS A 1104 -14.79 -11.57 -46.07
CA HIS A 1104 -16.07 -10.86 -45.84
C HIS A 1104 -17.25 -11.63 -45.21
N ASP A 1105 -17.51 -11.22 -43.96
CA ASP A 1105 -18.78 -10.70 -43.42
C ASP A 1105 -20.06 -11.53 -43.20
N VAL A 1106 -20.71 -11.13 -42.10
CA VAL A 1106 -22.12 -11.31 -41.68
C VAL A 1106 -22.59 -12.73 -41.32
N ALA A 1107 -23.36 -12.78 -40.23
CA ALA A 1107 -23.91 -14.00 -39.66
C ALA A 1107 -25.08 -14.60 -40.47
N ALA A 1108 -24.98 -15.89 -40.80
CA ALA A 1108 -26.10 -16.74 -41.19
C ALA A 1108 -25.96 -18.11 -40.50
N GLY A 1109 -27.00 -18.53 -39.78
CA GLY A 1109 -26.90 -19.66 -38.84
C GLY A 1109 -27.07 -21.04 -39.48
N TYR A 1110 -25.98 -21.72 -39.84
CA TYR A 1110 -25.98 -23.16 -40.12
C TYR A 1110 -25.55 -23.96 -38.89
N LYS A 1111 -26.51 -24.40 -38.06
CA LYS A 1111 -26.26 -25.36 -36.98
C LYS A 1111 -25.91 -26.73 -37.57
N LEU A 1112 -24.62 -27.06 -37.59
CA LEU A 1112 -24.17 -28.41 -37.90
C LEU A 1112 -24.70 -29.40 -36.86
N ALA A 1113 -25.60 -30.27 -37.29
CA ALA A 1113 -26.16 -31.35 -36.49
C ALA A 1113 -25.17 -32.53 -36.40
N CYS A 1114 -25.11 -33.18 -35.24
CA CYS A 1114 -24.33 -34.38 -35.02
C CYS A 1114 -24.88 -35.53 -35.87
N PRO A 1115 -24.05 -36.23 -36.67
CA PRO A 1115 -24.53 -37.30 -37.55
C PRO A 1115 -25.07 -38.53 -36.81
N GLU A 1116 -24.75 -38.71 -35.52
CA GLU A 1116 -25.27 -39.83 -34.71
C GLU A 1116 -26.57 -39.53 -33.96
N CYS A 1117 -26.81 -38.27 -33.57
CA CYS A 1117 -27.92 -37.93 -32.65
C CYS A 1117 -28.71 -36.66 -32.99
N GLY A 1118 -28.36 -35.94 -34.07
CA GLY A 1118 -28.99 -34.67 -34.46
C GLY A 1118 -28.66 -33.47 -33.56
N GLY A 1119 -28.08 -33.68 -32.36
CA GLY A 1119 -27.72 -32.61 -31.43
C GLY A 1119 -26.69 -31.63 -32.00
N THR A 1120 -26.70 -30.38 -31.55
CA THR A 1120 -25.81 -29.33 -32.09
C THR A 1120 -24.33 -29.63 -31.80
N LEU A 1121 -23.47 -29.48 -32.81
CA LEU A 1121 -22.01 -29.59 -32.68
C LEU A 1121 -21.39 -28.26 -32.23
N ALA A 1122 -20.39 -28.35 -31.35
CA ALA A 1122 -19.50 -27.25 -30.98
C ALA A 1122 -18.10 -27.47 -31.58
N LEU A 1123 -17.37 -26.40 -31.88
CA LEU A 1123 -15.98 -26.48 -32.34
C LEU A 1123 -15.03 -26.19 -31.16
N GLN A 1124 -14.21 -27.16 -30.79
CA GLN A 1124 -13.28 -27.07 -29.66
C GLN A 1124 -12.01 -27.87 -29.95
N GLU A 1125 -10.84 -27.30 -29.62
CA GLU A 1125 -9.51 -27.95 -29.81
C GLU A 1125 -9.26 -28.36 -31.27
N GLY A 1126 -9.80 -27.61 -32.23
CA GLY A 1126 -9.72 -27.89 -33.67
C GLY A 1126 -10.74 -28.92 -34.20
N CYS A 1127 -11.36 -29.73 -33.33
CA CYS A 1127 -12.36 -30.72 -33.73
C CYS A 1127 -13.81 -30.25 -33.45
N ARG A 1128 -14.77 -30.81 -34.18
CA ARG A 1128 -16.21 -30.70 -33.90
C ARG A 1128 -16.61 -31.78 -32.89
N LYS A 1129 -17.29 -31.41 -31.81
CA LYS A 1129 -17.71 -32.29 -30.72
C LYS A 1129 -19.21 -32.16 -30.45
N CYS A 1130 -19.90 -33.27 -30.20
CA CYS A 1130 -21.28 -33.31 -29.74
C CYS A 1130 -21.35 -33.61 -28.25
N HIS A 1131 -21.64 -32.60 -27.42
CA HIS A 1131 -21.74 -32.78 -25.97
C HIS A 1131 -22.98 -33.60 -25.54
N ALA A 1132 -23.91 -33.92 -26.45
CA ALA A 1132 -25.11 -34.72 -26.17
C ALA A 1132 -24.89 -36.24 -26.27
N CYS A 1133 -23.99 -36.71 -27.16
CA CYS A 1133 -23.69 -38.15 -27.32
C CYS A 1133 -22.19 -38.51 -27.20
N GLY A 1134 -21.29 -37.53 -27.19
CA GLY A 1134 -19.84 -37.75 -27.14
C GLY A 1134 -19.16 -37.90 -28.51
N TRP A 1135 -19.91 -37.93 -29.62
CA TRP A 1135 -19.34 -37.99 -30.97
C TRP A 1135 -18.38 -36.82 -31.23
N ALA A 1136 -17.22 -37.10 -31.81
CA ALA A 1136 -16.23 -36.09 -32.16
C ALA A 1136 -15.53 -36.43 -33.48
N ALA A 1137 -15.27 -35.39 -34.28
CA ALA A 1137 -14.47 -35.48 -35.49
C ALA A 1137 -13.73 -34.15 -35.73
N CYS A 1138 -12.42 -34.23 -35.95
CA CYS A 1138 -11.72 -33.21 -36.71
C CYS A 1138 -12.07 -33.42 -38.20
#